data_AF-A0A840F528-F1
#
_entry.id   AF-A0A840F528-F1
#
_cell.length_a   1.000
_cell.length_b   1.000
_cell.length_c   1.000
_cell.angle_alpha   90.00
_cell.angle_beta   90.00
_cell.angle_gamma   90.00
#
_symmetry.space_group_name_H-M   'P 1'
#
loop_
_entity.id
_entity.type
_entity.pdbx_description
1 polymer ?
#
loop_
_entity_poly.entity_id
_entity_poly.type
_entity_poly.pdbx_seq_one_letter_code
_entity_poly.pdbx_strand_id
1 'polypeptide(L)'
;MQSTAFDTLVDALTRSGRRVDGDGDSCKAQCPAHDDKTPSLSIRRADDRALITCHAGCTPKSIMDAVGLTIVDLFDREATYDYRDVQVHRKADKSFPQTGNTKSTRMFRQDELERHRDKPVLLVEGEKDANTVLYHFPDYVGVSFRQGASVDPARYQVDKLKGRDVTIVADNDDAGRKFAAKVGDLLQNVAKSVRVVRAAEGKDLTDHFQHGHGIDELVEMCGPTQRRSLVVTFGNQIDMKPIEWMMDDWLPWGFLTLLAGREGLGKSTIACKIAAERTLHGERVIYLATEDSIEHVVAPRLKAAGADMSRVMFLSVKSEFSDNGVVEFPADLDAVEDLIVDYQVRLVVLDAATSVVSQSVAGDGNNDRKIRAVLEPMAQLASRQNIVMLGLCHFGKKDSADSGKLMMGSIAWSQVARSVLSVAADEDSGRLVVTNTKSNLAKRKRSESVEVVTRDLGDGIDVGVAEWRGETDTTATDLLGDSGEREERTEAMRWVHDYLGLNPDSLSLDVKREGAKELGCSQKAIQRAAKKLGVTATDTNDFPRRTVWNLPDSGDSNSMRVPTVPTVPTGDDLHKHDVPTGSQSGLGVPTAARSGHSIPPGHAQSGQSGQSGHDWDHKCLACSEDLIFADDIADGFHTADRHCVEAAKSLAPTNGIAS
;
A
#
# COMPACT_ATOMS: atom_id res chain seq x y z
N MET A 1 25.40 -41.97 -31.29
CA MET A 1 24.21 -41.11 -31.12
C MET A 1 23.50 -41.58 -29.87
N GLN A 2 23.21 -40.69 -28.94
CA GLN A 2 22.30 -41.04 -27.84
C GLN A 2 20.92 -41.33 -28.46
N SER A 3 20.21 -42.34 -27.91
CA SER A 3 18.87 -42.72 -28.35
C SER A 3 17.90 -41.56 -28.13
N THR A 4 17.17 -41.15 -29.16
CA THR A 4 16.07 -40.16 -29.00
C THR A 4 14.86 -40.82 -28.34
N ALA A 5 13.91 -40.04 -27.85
CA ALA A 5 12.62 -40.52 -27.37
C ALA A 5 11.89 -41.32 -28.46
N PHE A 6 12.00 -40.88 -29.72
CA PHE A 6 11.46 -41.59 -30.87
C PHE A 6 12.08 -42.99 -31.01
N ASP A 7 13.40 -43.08 -30.97
CA ASP A 7 14.11 -44.36 -31.10
C ASP A 7 13.77 -45.30 -29.94
N THR A 8 13.74 -44.75 -28.72
CA THR A 8 13.41 -45.48 -27.49
C THR A 8 12.01 -46.08 -27.54
N LEU A 9 11.02 -45.32 -28.02
CA LEU A 9 9.65 -45.78 -28.18
C LEU A 9 9.52 -46.84 -29.28
N VAL A 10 10.14 -46.63 -30.44
CA VAL A 10 10.13 -47.59 -31.56
C VAL A 10 10.78 -48.91 -31.14
N ASP A 11 11.88 -48.85 -30.40
CA ASP A 11 12.55 -50.03 -29.84
C ASP A 11 11.68 -50.75 -28.80
N ALA A 12 10.94 -50.03 -27.97
CA ALA A 12 10.02 -50.63 -27.00
C ALA A 12 8.82 -51.32 -27.68
N LEU A 13 8.26 -50.71 -28.73
CA LEU A 13 7.19 -51.30 -29.54
C LEU A 13 7.65 -52.56 -30.28
N THR A 14 8.85 -52.50 -30.86
CA THR A 14 9.43 -53.65 -31.56
C THR A 14 9.72 -54.80 -30.58
N ARG A 15 10.27 -54.51 -29.39
CA ARG A 15 10.52 -55.51 -28.34
C ARG A 15 9.25 -56.12 -27.77
N SER A 16 8.15 -55.38 -27.74
CA SER A 16 6.83 -55.90 -27.33
C SER A 16 6.08 -56.65 -28.45
N GLY A 17 6.75 -56.92 -29.58
CA GLY A 17 6.21 -57.72 -30.68
C GLY A 17 5.19 -56.97 -31.55
N ARG A 18 5.09 -55.64 -31.43
CA ARG A 18 4.20 -54.83 -32.25
C ARG A 18 4.83 -54.59 -33.62
N ARG A 19 4.03 -54.70 -34.67
CA ARG A 19 4.46 -54.37 -36.03
C ARG A 19 4.68 -52.88 -36.15
N VAL A 20 5.87 -52.48 -36.58
CA VAL A 20 6.23 -51.10 -36.92
C VAL A 20 6.56 -51.03 -38.42
N ASP A 21 5.83 -50.19 -39.14
CA ASP A 21 5.99 -49.95 -40.58
C ASP A 21 6.45 -48.50 -40.83
N GLY A 22 7.56 -48.34 -41.53
CA GLY A 22 8.13 -47.04 -41.94
C GLY A 22 9.58 -46.84 -41.52
N ASP A 23 10.28 -45.92 -42.18
CA ASP A 23 11.64 -45.49 -41.86
C ASP A 23 11.74 -43.95 -41.77
N GLY A 24 12.82 -43.44 -41.15
CA GLY A 24 13.05 -42.00 -41.01
C GLY A 24 12.37 -41.36 -39.78
N ASP A 25 11.86 -40.13 -39.94
CA ASP A 25 11.34 -39.30 -38.83
C ASP A 25 9.85 -39.55 -38.51
N SER A 26 9.21 -40.55 -39.14
CA SER A 26 7.85 -40.95 -38.80
C SER A 26 7.58 -42.41 -39.16
N CYS A 27 6.85 -43.12 -38.32
CA CYS A 27 6.44 -44.50 -38.58
C CYS A 27 5.00 -44.75 -38.10
N LYS A 28 4.42 -45.87 -38.55
CA LYS A 28 3.16 -46.39 -38.03
C LYS A 28 3.42 -47.69 -37.26
N ALA A 29 2.81 -47.85 -36.10
CA ALA A 29 2.91 -49.04 -35.29
C ALA A 29 1.52 -49.62 -34.95
N GLN A 30 1.48 -50.91 -34.65
CA GLN A 30 0.35 -51.48 -33.93
C GLN A 30 0.29 -50.87 -32.54
N CYS A 31 -0.89 -50.42 -32.15
CA CYS A 31 -1.07 -49.82 -30.84
C CYS A 31 -0.91 -50.89 -29.76
N PRO A 32 -0.10 -50.67 -28.71
CA PRO A 32 0.07 -51.64 -27.65
C PRO A 32 -1.13 -51.68 -26.67
N ALA A 33 -1.95 -50.63 -26.64
CA ALA A 33 -3.07 -50.46 -25.72
C ALA A 33 -4.39 -51.10 -26.21
N HIS A 34 -4.46 -51.57 -27.46
CA HIS A 34 -5.60 -52.34 -27.98
C HIS A 34 -5.14 -53.30 -29.07
N ASP A 35 -6.01 -54.22 -29.48
CA ASP A 35 -5.71 -55.13 -30.58
C ASP A 35 -6.09 -54.51 -31.93
N ASP A 36 -5.10 -54.17 -32.75
CA ASP A 36 -5.28 -53.79 -34.15
C ASP A 36 -4.58 -54.77 -35.10
N LYS A 37 -5.26 -55.11 -36.20
CA LYS A 37 -4.64 -55.91 -37.28
C LYS A 37 -3.83 -55.04 -38.26
N THR A 38 -4.12 -53.75 -38.29
CA THR A 38 -3.49 -52.74 -39.13
C THR A 38 -2.92 -51.63 -38.24
N PRO A 39 -1.64 -51.23 -38.40
CA PRO A 39 -1.01 -50.21 -37.57
C PRO A 39 -1.85 -48.93 -37.42
N SER A 40 -2.41 -48.72 -36.23
CA SER A 40 -3.27 -47.58 -35.91
C SER A 40 -2.56 -46.46 -35.14
N LEU A 41 -1.35 -46.71 -34.63
CA LEU A 41 -0.53 -45.73 -33.91
C LEU A 41 0.41 -45.01 -34.88
N SER A 42 0.28 -43.70 -35.01
CA SER A 42 1.24 -42.87 -35.73
C SER A 42 2.26 -42.31 -34.75
N ILE A 43 3.54 -42.43 -35.09
CA ILE A 43 4.67 -41.93 -34.28
C ILE A 43 5.50 -41.02 -35.16
N ARG A 44 5.87 -39.85 -34.65
CA ARG A 44 6.67 -38.87 -35.39
C ARG A 44 7.74 -38.27 -34.49
N ARG A 45 8.96 -38.16 -35.00
CA ARG A 45 10.04 -37.40 -34.36
C ARG A 45 9.77 -35.91 -34.50
N ALA A 46 9.85 -35.19 -33.38
CA ALA A 46 9.78 -33.74 -33.29
C ALA A 46 11.08 -33.19 -32.70
N ASP A 47 11.15 -31.87 -32.50
CA ASP A 47 12.38 -31.16 -32.10
C ASP A 47 13.01 -31.68 -30.80
N ASP A 48 12.17 -32.01 -29.81
CA ASP A 48 12.58 -32.40 -28.45
C ASP A 48 11.77 -33.58 -27.88
N ARG A 49 11.03 -34.30 -28.75
CA ARG A 49 10.08 -35.34 -28.33
C ARG A 49 9.66 -36.29 -29.45
N ALA A 50 9.04 -37.39 -29.05
CA ALA A 50 8.22 -38.24 -29.92
C ALA A 50 6.75 -37.86 -29.78
N LEU A 51 6.10 -37.59 -30.90
CA LEU A 51 4.65 -37.38 -30.97
C LEU A 51 3.97 -38.71 -31.28
N ILE A 52 2.93 -39.04 -30.51
CA ILE A 52 2.14 -40.23 -30.70
C ILE A 52 0.66 -39.87 -30.94
N THR A 53 0.02 -40.58 -31.86
CA THR A 53 -1.42 -40.41 -32.13
C THR A 53 -2.01 -41.77 -32.49
N CYS A 54 -2.90 -42.26 -31.63
CA CYS A 54 -3.66 -43.48 -31.90
C CYS A 54 -4.99 -43.12 -32.60
N HIS A 55 -5.16 -43.60 -33.82
CA HIS A 55 -6.38 -43.34 -34.61
C HIS A 55 -7.59 -44.15 -34.13
N ALA A 56 -7.41 -45.08 -33.18
CA ALA A 56 -8.47 -45.80 -32.50
C ALA A 56 -8.90 -45.16 -31.17
N GLY A 57 -8.27 -44.06 -30.73
CA GLY A 57 -8.68 -43.29 -29.56
C GLY A 57 -8.00 -43.68 -28.23
N CYS A 58 -6.91 -44.46 -28.24
CA CYS A 58 -6.13 -44.71 -27.03
C CYS A 58 -5.44 -43.43 -26.55
N THR A 59 -5.41 -43.23 -25.22
CA THR A 59 -4.69 -42.10 -24.63
C THR A 59 -3.18 -42.33 -24.68
N PRO A 60 -2.36 -41.27 -24.77
CA PRO A 60 -0.90 -41.39 -24.67
C PRO A 60 -0.45 -42.23 -23.48
N LYS A 61 -1.06 -42.01 -22.31
CA LYS A 61 -0.76 -42.75 -21.08
C LYS A 61 -0.96 -44.26 -21.25
N SER A 62 -2.13 -44.67 -21.77
CA SER A 62 -2.41 -46.10 -21.99
C SER A 62 -1.43 -46.77 -22.96
N ILE A 63 -0.93 -46.02 -23.95
CA ILE A 63 0.03 -46.51 -24.94
C ILE A 63 1.39 -46.72 -24.30
N MET A 64 1.87 -45.73 -23.54
CA MET A 64 3.18 -45.78 -22.87
C MET A 64 3.20 -46.86 -21.78
N ASP A 65 2.17 -46.94 -20.94
CA ASP A 65 2.03 -47.95 -19.87
C ASP A 65 2.09 -49.37 -20.45
N ALA A 66 1.44 -49.60 -21.61
CA ALA A 66 1.39 -50.91 -22.27
C ALA A 66 2.74 -51.39 -22.84
N VAL A 67 3.72 -50.50 -23.02
CA VAL A 67 5.10 -50.84 -23.42
C VAL A 67 6.11 -50.68 -22.29
N GLY A 68 5.64 -50.42 -21.06
CA GLY A 68 6.49 -50.25 -19.88
C GLY A 68 7.30 -48.96 -19.89
N LEU A 69 6.79 -47.91 -20.55
CA LEU A 69 7.38 -46.58 -20.57
C LEU A 69 6.44 -45.58 -19.89
N THR A 70 6.97 -44.44 -19.50
CA THR A 70 6.21 -43.33 -18.90
C THR A 70 6.02 -42.21 -19.93
N ILE A 71 5.11 -41.26 -19.66
CA ILE A 71 4.94 -40.06 -20.50
C ILE A 71 6.24 -39.26 -20.61
N VAL A 72 7.09 -39.28 -19.58
CA VAL A 72 8.39 -38.58 -19.57
C VAL A 72 9.33 -39.13 -20.65
N ASP A 73 9.22 -40.41 -20.99
CA ASP A 73 10.04 -41.06 -22.02
C ASP A 73 9.69 -40.61 -23.45
N LEU A 74 8.60 -39.86 -23.64
CA LEU A 74 8.30 -39.19 -24.91
C LEU A 74 9.20 -37.98 -25.16
N PHE A 75 9.97 -37.50 -24.19
CA PHE A 75 10.76 -36.28 -24.31
C PHE A 75 12.27 -36.58 -24.37
N ASP A 76 12.98 -35.90 -25.26
CA ASP A 76 14.42 -36.08 -25.41
C ASP A 76 15.16 -35.49 -24.20
N ARG A 77 16.18 -36.21 -23.69
CA ARG A 77 17.02 -35.71 -22.60
C ARG A 77 17.90 -34.53 -23.03
N GLU A 78 18.36 -34.56 -24.29
CA GLU A 78 19.08 -33.45 -24.93
C GLU A 78 18.27 -32.91 -26.10
N ALA A 79 18.25 -31.60 -26.28
CA ALA A 79 17.52 -30.96 -27.38
C ALA A 79 18.28 -29.74 -27.91
N THR A 80 18.03 -29.34 -29.15
CA THR A 80 18.57 -28.09 -29.72
C THR A 80 17.42 -27.22 -30.20
N TYR A 81 17.34 -26.01 -29.65
CA TYR A 81 16.34 -25.01 -30.00
C TYR A 81 16.95 -23.97 -30.95
N ASP A 82 16.36 -23.84 -32.13
CA ASP A 82 16.84 -22.93 -33.18
C ASP A 82 16.00 -21.66 -33.25
N TYR A 83 16.65 -20.51 -33.10
CA TYR A 83 16.06 -19.17 -33.18
C TYR A 83 16.39 -18.47 -34.53
N ARG A 84 16.94 -19.22 -35.48
CA ARG A 84 17.59 -18.87 -36.76
C ARG A 84 19.02 -18.36 -36.66
N ASP A 85 19.25 -17.37 -35.81
CA ASP A 85 20.56 -16.73 -35.69
C ASP A 85 21.34 -17.18 -34.45
N VAL A 86 20.71 -17.97 -33.60
CA VAL A 86 21.28 -18.56 -32.38
C VAL A 86 20.66 -19.93 -32.12
N GLN A 87 21.47 -20.85 -31.64
CA GLN A 87 21.02 -22.16 -31.18
C GLN A 87 21.27 -22.30 -29.68
N VAL A 88 20.29 -22.84 -28.97
CA VAL A 88 20.37 -23.17 -27.55
C VAL A 88 20.33 -24.68 -27.42
N HIS A 89 21.36 -25.28 -26.86
CA HIS A 89 21.43 -26.73 -26.69
C HIS A 89 21.11 -27.08 -25.23
N ARG A 90 20.00 -27.78 -24.98
CA ARG A 90 19.72 -28.37 -23.68
C ARG A 90 20.51 -29.66 -23.54
N LYS A 91 21.35 -29.76 -22.51
CA LYS A 91 22.09 -30.97 -22.15
C LYS A 91 21.36 -31.77 -21.07
N ALA A 92 21.74 -33.04 -20.92
CA ALA A 92 21.10 -33.94 -19.96
C ALA A 92 21.31 -33.48 -18.50
N ASP A 93 22.38 -32.73 -18.22
CA ASP A 93 22.67 -32.08 -16.94
C ASP A 93 21.89 -30.77 -16.71
N LYS A 94 20.93 -30.45 -17.59
CA LYS A 94 20.17 -29.19 -17.61
C LYS A 94 21.04 -27.94 -17.78
N SER A 95 22.23 -28.06 -18.37
CA SER A 95 22.99 -26.91 -18.87
C SER A 95 22.50 -26.49 -20.26
N PHE A 96 22.62 -25.19 -20.56
CA PHE A 96 22.11 -24.57 -21.80
C PHE A 96 23.20 -23.82 -22.60
N PRO A 97 24.25 -24.51 -23.11
CA PRO A 97 25.23 -23.88 -23.98
C PRO A 97 24.60 -23.30 -25.25
N GLN A 98 25.14 -22.16 -25.71
CA GLN A 98 24.62 -21.40 -26.85
C GLN A 98 25.68 -21.26 -27.93
N THR A 99 25.27 -21.36 -29.20
CA THR A 99 26.12 -21.16 -30.37
C THR A 99 25.49 -20.16 -31.35
N GLY A 100 26.31 -19.45 -32.14
CA GLY A 100 25.84 -18.38 -33.04
C GLY A 100 25.73 -17.00 -32.36
N ASN A 101 24.72 -16.21 -32.73
CA ASN A 101 24.52 -14.83 -32.27
C ASN A 101 23.86 -14.79 -30.88
N THR A 102 24.65 -14.96 -29.82
CA THR A 102 24.19 -14.86 -28.43
C THR A 102 23.65 -13.46 -28.06
N LYS A 103 23.86 -12.43 -28.90
CA LYS A 103 23.28 -11.09 -28.74
C LYS A 103 21.89 -10.94 -29.33
N SER A 104 21.38 -11.93 -30.07
CA SER A 104 20.03 -11.92 -30.68
C SER A 104 18.95 -11.47 -29.70
N THR A 105 17.96 -10.75 -30.21
CA THR A 105 16.77 -10.28 -29.46
C THR A 105 15.51 -11.03 -29.88
N ARG A 106 15.66 -12.11 -30.66
CA ARG A 106 14.54 -12.92 -31.14
C ARG A 106 13.97 -13.80 -30.02
N MET A 107 12.64 -13.90 -29.98
CA MET A 107 11.95 -14.88 -29.15
C MET A 107 11.99 -16.25 -29.83
N PHE A 108 11.87 -17.33 -29.04
CA PHE A 108 11.74 -18.65 -29.61
C PHE A 108 10.44 -18.73 -30.39
N ARG A 109 10.49 -19.29 -31.60
CA ARG A 109 9.34 -19.40 -32.51
C ARG A 109 8.66 -18.08 -32.87
N GLN A 110 9.42 -16.98 -32.87
CA GLN A 110 8.95 -15.69 -33.38
C GLN A 110 8.39 -15.77 -34.82
N ASP A 111 8.88 -16.71 -35.64
CA ASP A 111 8.34 -16.88 -36.99
C ASP A 111 6.89 -17.39 -37.01
N GLU A 112 6.51 -18.25 -36.06
CA GLU A 112 5.14 -18.72 -35.90
C GLU A 112 4.23 -17.56 -35.47
N LEU A 113 4.73 -16.69 -34.60
CA LEU A 113 4.05 -15.45 -34.22
C LEU A 113 3.83 -14.54 -35.43
N GLU A 114 4.79 -14.46 -36.35
CA GLU A 114 4.69 -13.65 -37.57
C GLU A 114 3.74 -14.27 -38.62
N ARG A 115 3.69 -15.60 -38.73
CA ARG A 115 2.82 -16.35 -39.64
C ARG A 115 1.36 -16.36 -39.21
N HIS A 116 1.09 -16.60 -37.93
CA HIS A 116 -0.26 -16.77 -37.39
C HIS A 116 -0.71 -15.52 -36.64
N ARG A 117 -1.12 -14.49 -37.39
CA ARG A 117 -1.43 -13.16 -36.84
C ARG A 117 -2.75 -13.02 -36.09
N ASP A 118 -3.65 -13.94 -36.37
CA ASP A 118 -5.02 -14.05 -35.88
C ASP A 118 -5.12 -14.85 -34.59
N LYS A 119 -4.16 -15.73 -34.31
CA LYS A 119 -4.19 -16.60 -33.14
C LYS A 119 -3.77 -15.90 -31.84
N PRO A 120 -4.37 -16.26 -30.70
CA PRO A 120 -3.91 -15.87 -29.38
C PRO A 120 -2.50 -16.45 -29.08
N VAL A 121 -1.77 -15.78 -28.20
CA VAL A 121 -0.38 -16.12 -27.87
C VAL A 121 -0.30 -16.69 -26.46
N LEU A 122 0.38 -17.83 -26.31
CA LEU A 122 0.86 -18.36 -25.04
C LEU A 122 2.35 -18.04 -24.91
N LEU A 123 2.67 -17.15 -23.98
CA LEU A 123 4.04 -16.78 -23.65
C LEU A 123 4.47 -17.58 -22.42
N VAL A 124 5.37 -18.52 -22.63
CA VAL A 124 5.83 -19.48 -21.61
C VAL A 124 7.31 -19.22 -21.29
N GLU A 125 7.79 -19.73 -20.15
CA GLU A 125 9.17 -19.46 -19.71
C GLU A 125 10.22 -20.19 -20.57
N GLY A 126 9.98 -21.46 -20.91
CA GLY A 126 10.96 -22.32 -21.59
C GLY A 126 10.59 -22.75 -23.03
N GLU A 127 11.60 -23.11 -23.83
CA GLU A 127 11.41 -23.62 -25.20
C GLU A 127 10.65 -24.96 -25.24
N LYS A 128 10.83 -25.82 -24.22
CA LYS A 128 10.10 -27.09 -24.06
C LYS A 128 8.59 -26.87 -23.99
N ASP A 129 8.15 -25.85 -23.25
CA ASP A 129 6.74 -25.49 -23.11
C ASP A 129 6.19 -24.89 -24.41
N ALA A 130 6.99 -24.08 -25.09
CA ALA A 130 6.59 -23.51 -26.38
C ALA A 130 6.43 -24.61 -27.44
N ASN A 131 7.22 -25.69 -27.34
CA ASN A 131 7.03 -26.91 -28.10
C ASN A 131 5.73 -27.61 -27.75
N THR A 132 5.43 -27.77 -26.45
CA THR A 132 4.15 -28.33 -25.99
C THR A 132 2.96 -27.57 -26.58
N VAL A 133 3.00 -26.24 -26.62
CA VAL A 133 1.94 -25.43 -27.24
C VAL A 133 1.74 -25.74 -28.72
N LEU A 134 2.80 -25.76 -29.52
CA LEU A 134 2.65 -26.03 -30.97
C LEU A 134 2.02 -27.39 -31.25
N TYR A 135 2.41 -28.41 -30.50
CA TYR A 135 2.03 -29.78 -30.83
C TYR A 135 0.67 -30.17 -30.24
N HIS A 136 0.26 -29.56 -29.14
CA HIS A 136 -0.95 -29.95 -28.42
C HIS A 136 -2.06 -28.88 -28.45
N PHE A 137 -1.72 -27.62 -28.72
CA PHE A 137 -2.67 -26.51 -28.68
C PHE A 137 -2.63 -25.69 -29.98
N PRO A 138 -3.13 -26.26 -31.10
CA PRO A 138 -2.98 -25.67 -32.44
C PRO A 138 -3.70 -24.33 -32.62
N ASP A 139 -4.65 -23.99 -31.73
CA ASP A 139 -5.35 -22.71 -31.74
C ASP A 139 -4.53 -21.56 -31.13
N TYR A 140 -3.38 -21.86 -30.53
CA TYR A 140 -2.47 -20.90 -29.91
C TYR A 140 -1.13 -20.86 -30.61
N VAL A 141 -0.41 -19.75 -30.44
CA VAL A 141 1.00 -19.64 -30.79
C VAL A 141 1.83 -19.64 -29.51
N GLY A 142 2.67 -20.66 -29.35
CA GLY A 142 3.60 -20.78 -28.22
C GLY A 142 4.93 -20.10 -28.50
N VAL A 143 5.33 -19.17 -27.65
CA VAL A 143 6.63 -18.48 -27.72
C VAL A 143 7.26 -18.40 -26.33
N SER A 144 8.59 -18.31 -26.28
CA SER A 144 9.33 -18.13 -25.03
C SER A 144 10.49 -17.14 -25.19
N PHE A 145 10.94 -16.59 -24.06
CA PHE A 145 12.17 -15.80 -24.01
C PHE A 145 13.37 -16.72 -23.85
N ARG A 146 14.42 -16.47 -24.62
CA ARG A 146 15.68 -17.18 -24.46
C ARG A 146 16.25 -16.87 -23.06
N GLN A 147 16.68 -17.88 -22.32
CA GLN A 147 17.20 -17.77 -20.94
C GLN A 147 16.13 -17.46 -19.85
N GLY A 148 14.83 -17.53 -20.16
CA GLY A 148 13.75 -17.53 -19.17
C GLY A 148 13.81 -16.40 -18.13
N ALA A 149 13.55 -16.74 -16.85
CA ALA A 149 13.51 -15.78 -15.75
C ALA A 149 14.83 -15.06 -15.42
N SER A 150 15.96 -15.47 -16.00
CA SER A 150 17.29 -14.91 -15.68
C SER A 150 17.64 -13.62 -16.43
N VAL A 151 16.78 -13.17 -17.34
CA VAL A 151 17.05 -12.02 -18.22
C VAL A 151 15.96 -10.96 -18.14
N ASP A 152 16.32 -9.72 -18.50
CA ASP A 152 15.34 -8.65 -18.68
C ASP A 152 14.52 -8.90 -19.97
N PRO A 153 13.19 -9.09 -19.88
CA PRO A 153 12.33 -9.33 -21.05
C PRO A 153 12.31 -8.15 -22.03
N ALA A 154 12.62 -6.92 -21.59
CA ALA A 154 12.68 -5.74 -22.46
C ALA A 154 13.78 -5.83 -23.54
N ARG A 155 14.74 -6.75 -23.40
CA ARG A 155 15.77 -7.04 -24.41
C ARG A 155 15.20 -7.63 -25.69
N TYR A 156 14.04 -8.30 -25.63
CA TYR A 156 13.50 -9.07 -26.74
C TYR A 156 12.54 -8.25 -27.61
N GLN A 157 12.27 -8.73 -28.82
CA GLN A 157 11.35 -8.10 -29.80
C GLN A 157 9.87 -8.25 -29.39
N VAL A 158 9.52 -7.70 -28.23
CA VAL A 158 8.16 -7.74 -27.67
C VAL A 158 7.16 -6.93 -28.51
N ASP A 159 7.63 -6.03 -29.37
CA ASP A 159 6.81 -5.30 -30.35
C ASP A 159 6.03 -6.23 -31.28
N LYS A 160 6.52 -7.47 -31.48
CA LYS A 160 5.85 -8.50 -32.27
C LYS A 160 4.54 -9.00 -31.63
N LEU A 161 4.36 -8.77 -30.34
CA LEU A 161 3.15 -9.11 -29.58
C LEU A 161 2.10 -7.97 -29.63
N LYS A 162 2.39 -6.86 -30.33
CA LYS A 162 1.51 -5.70 -30.36
C LYS A 162 0.12 -6.04 -30.91
N GLY A 163 -0.92 -5.68 -30.15
CA GLY A 163 -2.32 -5.89 -30.52
C GLY A 163 -2.81 -7.34 -30.43
N ARG A 164 -2.04 -8.24 -29.79
CA ARG A 164 -2.42 -9.64 -29.57
C ARG A 164 -3.08 -9.86 -28.21
N ASP A 165 -3.92 -10.89 -28.12
CA ASP A 165 -4.36 -11.43 -26.83
C ASP A 165 -3.26 -12.38 -26.32
N VAL A 166 -2.55 -11.99 -25.26
CA VAL A 166 -1.39 -12.71 -24.72
C VAL A 166 -1.75 -13.32 -23.36
N THR A 167 -1.50 -14.61 -23.20
CA THR A 167 -1.58 -15.31 -21.91
C THR A 167 -0.17 -15.74 -21.51
N ILE A 168 0.33 -15.22 -20.41
CA ILE A 168 1.63 -15.52 -19.82
C ILE A 168 1.43 -16.71 -18.89
N VAL A 169 2.13 -17.81 -19.13
CA VAL A 169 2.13 -18.98 -18.24
C VAL A 169 3.41 -18.96 -17.42
N ALA A 170 3.28 -18.73 -16.12
CA ALA A 170 4.39 -18.69 -15.19
C ALA A 170 4.73 -20.09 -14.66
N ASP A 171 6.03 -20.38 -14.51
CA ASP A 171 6.49 -21.52 -13.73
C ASP A 171 6.03 -21.38 -12.27
N ASN A 172 5.69 -22.49 -11.63
CA ASN A 172 5.12 -22.52 -10.28
C ASN A 172 6.20 -22.39 -9.19
N ASP A 173 7.14 -21.46 -9.35
CA ASP A 173 8.18 -21.10 -8.39
C ASP A 173 8.33 -19.57 -8.23
N ASP A 174 9.05 -19.10 -7.19
CA ASP A 174 9.16 -17.67 -6.90
C ASP A 174 9.82 -16.86 -8.03
N ALA A 175 10.76 -17.47 -8.75
CA ALA A 175 11.46 -16.81 -9.85
C ALA A 175 10.52 -16.62 -11.05
N GLY A 176 9.79 -17.67 -11.43
CA GLY A 176 8.78 -17.66 -12.49
C GLY A 176 7.67 -16.65 -12.20
N ARG A 177 7.20 -16.56 -10.95
CA ARG A 177 6.20 -15.55 -10.53
C ARG A 177 6.70 -14.11 -10.71
N LYS A 178 7.89 -13.80 -10.20
CA LYS A 178 8.49 -12.46 -10.32
C LYS A 178 8.76 -12.10 -11.78
N PHE A 179 9.18 -13.07 -12.58
CA PHE A 179 9.41 -12.88 -14.02
C PHE A 179 8.10 -12.61 -14.77
N ALA A 180 7.06 -13.41 -14.54
CA ALA A 180 5.76 -13.23 -15.17
C ALA A 180 5.13 -11.87 -14.83
N ALA A 181 5.30 -11.37 -13.60
CA ALA A 181 4.87 -10.02 -13.23
C ALA A 181 5.59 -8.94 -14.07
N LYS A 182 6.93 -9.01 -14.17
CA LYS A 182 7.73 -8.10 -15.01
C LYS A 182 7.30 -8.11 -16.48
N VAL A 183 7.07 -9.30 -17.03
CA VAL A 183 6.60 -9.47 -18.41
C VAL A 183 5.18 -8.90 -18.56
N GLY A 184 4.32 -9.14 -17.56
CA GLY A 184 2.98 -8.58 -17.49
C GLY A 184 2.99 -7.06 -17.64
N ASP A 185 3.75 -6.38 -16.79
CA ASP A 185 3.88 -4.91 -16.81
C ASP A 185 4.42 -4.38 -18.14
N LEU A 186 5.43 -5.05 -18.70
CA LEU A 186 6.00 -4.69 -20.00
C LEU A 186 4.96 -4.77 -21.12
N LEU A 187 4.12 -5.81 -21.10
CA LEU A 187 3.15 -6.08 -22.17
C LEU A 187 1.83 -5.33 -22.04
N GLN A 188 1.51 -4.75 -20.87
CA GLN A 188 0.28 -3.96 -20.65
C GLN A 188 0.07 -2.87 -21.72
N ASN A 189 1.15 -2.24 -22.19
CA ASN A 189 1.12 -1.16 -23.18
C ASN A 189 1.40 -1.63 -24.62
N VAL A 190 1.64 -2.92 -24.83
CA VAL A 190 2.00 -3.50 -26.13
C VAL A 190 0.88 -4.38 -26.66
N ALA A 191 0.45 -5.37 -25.86
CA ALA A 191 -0.58 -6.33 -26.22
C ALA A 191 -1.99 -5.72 -26.22
N LYS A 192 -2.95 -6.40 -26.85
CA LYS A 192 -4.38 -6.07 -26.78
C LYS A 192 -4.95 -6.45 -25.41
N SER A 193 -4.61 -7.64 -24.91
CA SER A 193 -4.90 -8.10 -23.55
C SER A 193 -3.73 -8.91 -23.01
N VAL A 194 -3.54 -8.88 -21.69
CA VAL A 194 -2.55 -9.70 -20.98
C VAL A 194 -3.27 -10.44 -19.86
N ARG A 195 -3.06 -11.76 -19.76
CA ARG A 195 -3.46 -12.59 -18.61
C ARG A 195 -2.23 -13.28 -18.06
N VAL A 196 -2.15 -13.46 -16.75
CA VAL A 196 -1.08 -14.21 -16.09
C VAL A 196 -1.67 -15.40 -15.38
N VAL A 197 -1.24 -16.59 -15.78
CA VAL A 197 -1.76 -17.87 -15.30
C VAL A 197 -0.61 -18.79 -14.91
N ARG A 198 -0.91 -19.88 -14.19
CA ARG A 198 0.01 -20.96 -13.84
C ARG A 198 -0.63 -22.32 -14.05
N ALA A 199 0.20 -23.35 -14.04
CA ALA A 199 -0.24 -24.75 -13.95
C ALA A 199 -1.13 -24.96 -12.70
N ALA A 200 -2.20 -25.75 -12.87
CA ALA A 200 -3.02 -26.22 -11.74
C ALA A 200 -2.28 -27.32 -10.96
N GLU A 201 -1.61 -28.20 -11.71
CA GLU A 201 -0.79 -29.29 -11.21
C GLU A 201 0.51 -29.35 -12.01
N GLY A 202 1.64 -29.65 -11.35
CA GLY A 202 2.96 -29.65 -11.96
C GLY A 202 3.72 -28.31 -11.85
N LYS A 203 4.95 -28.29 -12.36
CA LYS A 203 5.84 -27.13 -12.27
C LYS A 203 5.61 -26.12 -13.40
N ASP A 204 5.49 -26.61 -14.62
CA ASP A 204 5.42 -25.81 -15.85
C ASP A 204 4.20 -26.20 -16.71
N LEU A 205 4.04 -25.56 -17.88
CA LEU A 205 2.93 -25.87 -18.80
C LEU A 205 3.00 -27.31 -19.32
N THR A 206 4.20 -27.83 -19.54
CA THR A 206 4.38 -29.20 -20.01
C THR A 206 3.94 -30.19 -18.95
N ASP A 207 4.31 -29.99 -17.69
CA ASP A 207 3.87 -30.83 -16.59
C ASP A 207 2.35 -30.78 -16.42
N HIS A 208 1.74 -29.59 -16.51
CA HIS A 208 0.27 -29.41 -16.48
C HIS A 208 -0.44 -30.27 -17.53
N PHE A 209 0.08 -30.28 -18.76
CA PHE A 209 -0.43 -31.13 -19.82
C PHE A 209 -0.19 -32.63 -19.56
N GLN A 210 0.96 -32.99 -19.00
CA GLN A 210 1.28 -34.38 -18.68
C GLN A 210 0.37 -34.98 -17.60
N HIS A 211 -0.15 -34.15 -16.68
CA HIS A 211 -1.18 -34.54 -15.72
C HIS A 211 -2.60 -34.65 -16.35
N GLY A 212 -2.73 -34.31 -17.63
CA GLY A 212 -3.97 -34.46 -18.39
C GLY A 212 -4.84 -33.20 -18.44
N HIS A 213 -4.33 -32.06 -17.96
CA HIS A 213 -5.06 -30.81 -17.95
C HIS A 213 -4.93 -30.02 -19.26
N GLY A 214 -6.00 -29.33 -19.64
CA GLY A 214 -6.04 -28.39 -20.77
C GLY A 214 -5.66 -26.96 -20.39
N ILE A 215 -5.60 -26.08 -21.40
CA ILE A 215 -5.34 -24.63 -21.20
C ILE A 215 -6.44 -23.97 -20.35
N ASP A 216 -7.69 -24.41 -20.51
CA ASP A 216 -8.84 -23.84 -19.79
C ASP A 216 -8.81 -24.13 -18.28
N GLU A 217 -7.95 -25.06 -17.84
CA GLU A 217 -7.75 -25.44 -16.43
C GLU A 217 -6.56 -24.70 -15.80
N LEU A 218 -5.88 -23.81 -16.54
CA LEU A 218 -4.80 -22.99 -15.96
C LEU A 218 -5.37 -22.03 -14.91
N VAL A 219 -4.65 -21.91 -13.79
CA VAL A 219 -5.09 -21.11 -12.64
C VAL A 219 -4.64 -19.67 -12.82
N GLU A 220 -5.58 -18.74 -12.79
CA GLU A 220 -5.30 -17.31 -12.88
C GLU A 220 -4.54 -16.84 -11.62
N MET A 221 -3.37 -16.23 -11.83
CA MET A 221 -2.49 -15.78 -10.73
C MET A 221 -2.80 -14.35 -10.29
N CYS A 222 -3.22 -13.53 -11.24
CA CYS A 222 -3.62 -12.15 -11.04
C CYS A 222 -4.66 -11.88 -12.13
N GLY A 223 -5.82 -11.34 -11.75
CA GLY A 223 -6.91 -11.06 -12.69
C GLY A 223 -6.42 -10.24 -13.89
N PRO A 224 -7.17 -10.17 -15.00
CA PRO A 224 -6.74 -9.45 -16.20
C PRO A 224 -6.29 -8.06 -15.76
N THR A 225 -5.02 -7.71 -15.99
CA THR A 225 -4.49 -6.38 -15.71
C THR A 225 -5.22 -5.42 -16.65
N GLN A 226 -6.40 -4.99 -16.21
CA GLN A 226 -7.31 -4.20 -17.02
C GLN A 226 -6.63 -2.88 -17.28
N ARG A 227 -6.47 -2.56 -18.58
CA ARG A 227 -6.32 -1.17 -19.01
C ARG A 227 -7.29 -0.30 -18.23
N ARG A 228 -6.84 0.90 -17.85
CA ARG A 228 -7.69 1.94 -17.27
C ARG A 228 -9.01 2.01 -18.05
N SER A 229 -10.09 1.53 -17.45
CA SER A 229 -11.43 1.57 -18.03
C SER A 229 -12.16 2.78 -17.46
N LEU A 230 -12.89 3.50 -18.32
CA LEU A 230 -13.78 4.55 -17.85
C LEU A 230 -15.06 3.89 -17.33
N VAL A 231 -15.29 3.98 -16.03
CA VAL A 231 -16.55 3.57 -15.41
C VAL A 231 -17.48 4.78 -15.42
N VAL A 232 -18.59 4.68 -16.15
CA VAL A 232 -19.64 5.71 -16.15
C VAL A 232 -20.71 5.31 -15.14
N THR A 233 -20.76 6.04 -14.03
CA THR A 233 -21.83 5.91 -13.02
C THR A 233 -22.73 7.13 -13.11
N PHE A 234 -24.01 6.93 -13.44
CA PHE A 234 -24.99 8.03 -13.45
C PHE A 234 -25.32 8.44 -12.02
N GLY A 235 -25.58 9.73 -11.79
CA GLY A 235 -25.83 10.26 -10.44
C GLY A 235 -27.00 9.60 -9.69
N ASN A 236 -27.98 9.06 -10.41
CA ASN A 236 -29.10 8.30 -9.82
C ASN A 236 -28.72 6.88 -9.35
N GLN A 237 -27.52 6.41 -9.71
CA GLN A 237 -26.95 5.13 -9.26
C GLN A 237 -26.04 5.33 -8.03
N ILE A 238 -25.90 6.56 -7.53
CA ILE A 238 -25.08 6.87 -6.37
C ILE A 238 -25.99 6.99 -5.14
N ASP A 239 -25.79 6.09 -4.19
CA ASP A 239 -26.43 6.21 -2.88
C ASP A 239 -25.85 7.39 -2.11
N MET A 240 -26.67 8.42 -1.90
CA MET A 240 -26.29 9.59 -1.10
C MET A 240 -26.27 9.21 0.38
N LYS A 241 -25.08 9.23 0.99
CA LYS A 241 -24.88 8.92 2.42
C LYS A 241 -24.49 10.17 3.20
N PRO A 242 -24.97 10.33 4.45
CA PRO A 242 -24.49 11.40 5.32
C PRO A 242 -23.01 11.19 5.66
N ILE A 243 -22.30 12.27 5.99
CA ILE A 243 -20.96 12.17 6.57
C ILE A 243 -21.08 11.62 7.98
N GLU A 244 -20.46 10.47 8.22
CA GLU A 244 -20.34 9.85 9.54
C GLU A 244 -18.99 10.23 10.17
N TRP A 245 -18.92 10.23 11.50
CA TRP A 245 -17.73 10.66 12.25
C TRP A 245 -17.25 9.56 13.20
N MET A 246 -15.94 9.36 13.24
CA MET A 246 -15.25 8.60 14.29
C MET A 246 -15.20 9.43 15.59
N MET A 247 -14.94 10.72 15.44
CA MET A 247 -15.04 11.74 16.49
C MET A 247 -15.71 12.97 15.90
N ASP A 248 -16.85 13.36 16.47
CA ASP A 248 -17.69 14.43 15.95
C ASP A 248 -16.90 15.73 15.71
N ASP A 249 -17.16 16.34 14.56
CA ASP A 249 -16.53 17.56 14.04
C ASP A 249 -14.99 17.50 13.82
N TRP A 250 -14.33 16.40 14.17
CA TRP A 250 -12.87 16.23 14.12
C TRP A 250 -12.40 15.17 13.12
N LEU A 251 -12.85 13.92 13.26
CA LEU A 251 -12.37 12.76 12.50
C LEU A 251 -13.53 12.17 11.67
N PRO A 252 -13.75 12.60 10.42
CA PRO A 252 -14.79 12.04 9.56
C PRO A 252 -14.34 10.71 8.97
N TRP A 253 -15.24 9.73 8.91
CA TRP A 253 -14.96 8.41 8.32
C TRP A 253 -14.65 8.53 6.83
N GLY A 254 -13.67 7.75 6.36
CA GLY A 254 -13.31 7.69 4.95
C GLY A 254 -12.35 8.79 4.48
N PHE A 255 -11.73 9.53 5.40
CA PHE A 255 -10.90 10.69 5.06
C PHE A 255 -9.56 10.73 5.78
N LEU A 256 -8.61 11.40 5.12
CA LEU A 256 -7.37 11.87 5.71
C LEU A 256 -7.62 13.12 6.58
N THR A 257 -7.21 13.04 7.84
CA THR A 257 -7.21 14.14 8.81
C THR A 257 -5.78 14.45 9.23
N LEU A 258 -5.45 15.74 9.37
CA LEU A 258 -4.14 16.16 9.86
C LEU A 258 -4.23 16.72 11.28
N LEU A 259 -3.28 16.35 12.13
CA LEU A 259 -3.04 16.95 13.44
C LEU A 259 -1.77 17.81 13.36
N ALA A 260 -1.97 19.12 13.32
CA ALA A 260 -0.94 20.12 13.08
C ALA A 260 -0.64 20.93 14.35
N GLY A 261 0.62 21.29 14.57
CA GLY A 261 1.03 22.07 15.74
C GLY A 261 2.50 22.45 15.66
N ARG A 262 2.96 23.36 16.53
CA ARG A 262 4.41 23.60 16.70
C ARG A 262 5.10 22.33 17.20
N GLU A 263 6.42 22.27 17.02
CA GLU A 263 7.26 21.20 17.57
C GLU A 263 7.17 21.18 19.11
N GLY A 264 7.24 19.99 19.71
CA GLY A 264 7.22 19.82 21.17
C GLY A 264 5.87 19.97 21.87
N LEU A 265 4.78 20.32 21.20
CA LEU A 265 3.45 20.54 21.83
C LEU A 265 2.67 19.28 22.22
N GLY A 266 3.24 18.07 22.15
CA GLY A 266 2.53 16.84 22.56
C GLY A 266 1.51 16.28 21.54
N LYS A 267 1.68 16.55 20.24
CA LYS A 267 0.82 15.99 19.16
C LYS A 267 0.74 14.46 19.19
N SER A 268 1.90 13.80 19.30
CA SER A 268 2.01 12.34 19.40
C SER A 268 1.31 11.82 20.66
N THR A 269 1.36 12.56 21.76
CA THR A 269 0.62 12.25 23.00
C THR A 269 -0.90 12.30 22.79
N ILE A 270 -1.40 13.31 22.07
CA ILE A 270 -2.82 13.43 21.70
C ILE A 270 -3.22 12.29 20.75
N ALA A 271 -2.38 11.97 19.76
CA ALA A 271 -2.64 10.87 18.82
C ALA A 271 -2.69 9.51 19.54
N CYS A 272 -1.80 9.26 20.49
CA CYS A 272 -1.85 8.08 21.36
C CYS A 272 -3.15 8.01 22.16
N LYS A 273 -3.64 9.14 22.69
CA LYS A 273 -4.91 9.21 23.41
C LYS A 273 -6.11 8.88 22.51
N ILE A 274 -6.15 9.42 21.29
CA ILE A 274 -7.19 9.10 20.30
C ILE A 274 -7.15 7.60 19.96
N ALA A 275 -5.96 7.06 19.66
CA ALA A 275 -5.78 5.64 19.36
C ALA A 275 -6.23 4.75 20.52
N ALA A 276 -5.86 5.08 21.75
CA ALA A 276 -6.28 4.36 22.94
C ALA A 276 -7.82 4.31 23.07
N GLU A 277 -8.50 5.44 22.90
CA GLU A 277 -9.96 5.48 22.93
C GLU A 277 -10.61 4.61 21.85
N ARG A 278 -10.04 4.58 20.64
CA ARG A 278 -10.54 3.72 19.56
C ARG A 278 -10.41 2.24 19.91
N THR A 279 -9.28 1.83 20.49
CA THR A 279 -9.11 0.44 20.93
C THR A 279 -10.14 0.04 22.00
N LEU A 280 -10.52 0.96 22.90
CA LEU A 280 -11.56 0.74 23.91
C LEU A 280 -12.97 0.65 23.29
N HIS A 281 -13.20 1.26 22.13
CA HIS A 281 -14.43 1.05 21.34
C HIS A 281 -14.44 -0.27 20.56
N GLY A 282 -13.41 -1.12 20.74
CA GLY A 282 -13.34 -2.40 20.05
C GLY A 282 -12.81 -2.31 18.62
N GLU A 283 -12.11 -1.23 18.28
CA GLU A 283 -11.53 -1.01 16.96
C GLU A 283 -10.05 -1.42 16.94
N ARG A 284 -9.53 -1.82 15.77
CA ARG A 284 -8.09 -2.05 15.56
C ARG A 284 -7.43 -0.81 14.96
N VAL A 285 -6.22 -0.51 15.42
CA VAL A 285 -5.46 0.68 15.05
C VAL A 285 -4.08 0.27 14.55
N ILE A 286 -3.67 0.79 13.40
CA ILE A 286 -2.27 0.77 12.97
C ILE A 286 -1.61 2.06 13.45
N TYR A 287 -0.45 1.97 14.08
CA TYR A 287 0.36 3.12 14.50
C TYR A 287 1.73 3.07 13.82
N LEU A 288 1.97 3.97 12.87
CA LEU A 288 3.25 4.10 12.17
C LEU A 288 4.10 5.15 12.87
N ALA A 289 5.01 4.70 13.71
CA ALA A 289 5.99 5.53 14.40
C ALA A 289 7.29 5.58 13.59
N THR A 290 7.62 6.74 13.03
CA THR A 290 8.83 6.95 12.21
C THR A 290 9.91 7.76 12.94
N GLU A 291 9.53 8.58 13.92
CA GLU A 291 10.46 9.47 14.63
C GLU A 291 10.90 8.90 15.98
N ASP A 292 9.95 8.32 16.71
CA ASP A 292 10.14 7.84 18.08
C ASP A 292 10.28 6.30 18.13
N SER A 293 11.06 5.81 19.09
CA SER A 293 11.15 4.37 19.38
C SER A 293 9.80 3.80 19.81
N ILE A 294 9.37 2.72 19.16
CA ILE A 294 8.14 2.00 19.53
C ILE A 294 8.24 1.51 20.98
N GLU A 295 9.34 0.85 21.34
CA GLU A 295 9.51 0.18 22.63
C GLU A 295 9.65 1.17 23.79
N HIS A 296 10.38 2.27 23.58
CA HIS A 296 10.71 3.20 24.66
C HIS A 296 9.75 4.38 24.77
N VAL A 297 8.98 4.70 23.72
CA VAL A 297 8.20 5.93 23.67
C VAL A 297 6.74 5.66 23.32
N VAL A 298 6.48 5.07 22.15
CA VAL A 298 5.10 4.99 21.61
C VAL A 298 4.26 3.94 22.33
N ALA A 299 4.75 2.71 22.48
CA ALA A 299 4.03 1.65 23.17
C ALA A 299 3.79 1.97 24.66
N PRO A 300 4.77 2.52 25.42
CA PRO A 300 4.50 3.05 26.76
C PRO A 300 3.43 4.14 26.78
N ARG A 301 3.46 5.13 25.87
CA ARG A 301 2.43 6.19 25.79
C ARG A 301 1.04 5.63 25.54
N LEU A 302 0.89 4.69 24.61
CA LEU A 302 -0.39 4.03 24.31
C LEU A 302 -0.91 3.24 25.52
N LYS A 303 -0.04 2.46 26.16
CA LYS A 303 -0.39 1.71 27.38
C LYS A 303 -0.80 2.64 28.51
N ALA A 304 -0.05 3.71 28.76
CA ALA A 304 -0.35 4.71 29.78
C ALA A 304 -1.66 5.47 29.49
N ALA A 305 -1.97 5.71 28.21
CA ALA A 305 -3.24 6.30 27.77
C ALA A 305 -4.44 5.34 27.94
N GLY A 306 -4.20 4.06 28.24
CA GLY A 306 -5.22 3.04 28.45
C GLY A 306 -5.61 2.27 27.19
N ALA A 307 -4.73 2.21 26.18
CA ALA A 307 -4.99 1.43 24.99
C ALA A 307 -5.07 -0.08 25.28
N ASP A 308 -6.00 -0.76 24.62
CA ASP A 308 -5.95 -2.22 24.49
C ASP A 308 -4.85 -2.57 23.48
N MET A 309 -3.67 -2.92 24.01
CA MET A 309 -2.48 -3.21 23.21
C MET A 309 -2.66 -4.40 22.26
N SER A 310 -3.64 -5.29 22.49
CA SER A 310 -3.96 -6.39 21.56
C SER A 310 -4.61 -5.92 20.25
N ARG A 311 -5.06 -4.66 20.21
CA ARG A 311 -5.71 -4.02 19.06
C ARG A 311 -4.82 -2.95 18.41
N VAL A 312 -3.62 -2.74 18.92
CA VAL A 312 -2.63 -1.84 18.35
C VAL A 312 -1.65 -2.65 17.50
N MET A 313 -1.48 -2.25 16.26
CA MET A 313 -0.58 -2.87 15.30
C MET A 313 0.55 -1.90 14.96
N PHE A 314 1.79 -2.35 15.11
CA PHE A 314 2.97 -1.65 14.63
C PHE A 314 3.50 -2.36 13.40
N LEU A 315 3.88 -1.62 12.36
CA LEU A 315 4.39 -2.20 11.12
C LEU A 315 5.90 -1.95 11.01
N SER A 316 6.62 -2.97 10.56
CA SER A 316 8.01 -2.87 10.12
C SER A 316 8.17 -3.57 8.77
N VAL A 317 9.09 -3.07 7.95
CA VAL A 317 9.39 -3.64 6.63
C VAL A 317 10.62 -4.52 6.74
N LYS A 318 10.52 -5.76 6.28
CA LYS A 318 11.68 -6.65 6.14
C LYS A 318 12.14 -6.70 4.69
N SER A 319 13.42 -6.49 4.47
CA SER A 319 14.09 -6.63 3.18
C SER A 319 15.24 -7.65 3.29
N GLU A 320 15.74 -8.12 2.15
CA GLU A 320 16.90 -9.04 2.11
C GLU A 320 18.15 -8.50 2.83
N PHE A 321 18.23 -7.19 3.06
CA PHE A 321 19.36 -6.51 3.68
C PHE A 321 19.05 -5.88 5.05
N SER A 322 17.79 -5.88 5.49
CA SER A 322 17.39 -5.26 6.76
C SER A 322 16.07 -5.83 7.30
N ASP A 323 16.04 -6.17 8.59
CA ASP A 323 14.82 -6.63 9.27
C ASP A 323 13.96 -5.49 9.87
N ASN A 324 14.44 -4.24 9.80
CA ASN A 324 13.87 -3.07 10.49
C ASN A 324 13.67 -1.86 9.55
N GLY A 325 13.18 -2.09 8.33
CA GLY A 325 12.77 -1.02 7.42
C GLY A 325 11.52 -0.28 7.90
N VAL A 326 11.35 0.95 7.41
CA VAL A 326 10.19 1.81 7.68
C VAL A 326 9.19 1.69 6.53
N VAL A 327 7.90 1.77 6.83
CA VAL A 327 6.84 1.80 5.81
C VAL A 327 6.96 3.08 4.99
N GLU A 328 6.97 2.95 3.67
CA GLU A 328 7.08 4.05 2.70
C GLU A 328 5.85 4.14 1.80
N PHE A 329 5.31 5.34 1.60
CA PHE A 329 4.19 5.56 0.68
C PHE A 329 4.61 6.33 -0.58
N PRO A 330 4.18 5.89 -1.78
CA PRO A 330 3.10 4.91 -2.03
C PRO A 330 3.56 3.45 -2.16
N ALA A 331 4.85 3.14 -1.98
CA ALA A 331 5.41 1.82 -2.28
C ALA A 331 4.73 0.67 -1.51
N ASP A 332 4.47 0.87 -0.22
CA ASP A 332 3.86 -0.14 0.66
C ASP A 332 2.34 0.03 0.81
N LEU A 333 1.72 0.92 0.03
CA LEU A 333 0.30 1.27 0.22
C LEU A 333 -0.63 0.08 0.00
N ASP A 334 -0.33 -0.77 -0.99
CA ASP A 334 -1.13 -1.97 -1.30
C ASP A 334 -1.01 -3.01 -0.18
N ALA A 335 0.21 -3.25 0.33
CA ALA A 335 0.42 -4.16 1.47
C ALA A 335 -0.26 -3.66 2.74
N VAL A 336 -0.27 -2.34 2.98
CA VAL A 336 -1.02 -1.74 4.10
C VAL A 336 -2.53 -1.87 3.88
N GLU A 337 -3.03 -1.74 2.64
CA GLU A 337 -4.44 -1.99 2.31
C GLU A 337 -4.86 -3.42 2.63
N ASP A 338 -4.05 -4.42 2.25
CA ASP A 338 -4.31 -5.83 2.57
C ASP A 338 -4.43 -6.05 4.09
N LEU A 339 -3.50 -5.47 4.87
CA LEU A 339 -3.56 -5.54 6.34
C LEU A 339 -4.80 -4.83 6.91
N ILE A 340 -5.22 -3.70 6.33
CA ILE A 340 -6.44 -3.01 6.75
C ILE A 340 -7.66 -3.91 6.55
N VAL A 341 -7.73 -4.63 5.43
CA VAL A 341 -8.83 -5.55 5.11
C VAL A 341 -8.80 -6.77 6.03
N ASP A 342 -7.66 -7.45 6.12
CA ASP A 342 -7.50 -8.70 6.87
C ASP A 342 -7.79 -8.51 8.37
N TYR A 343 -7.30 -7.40 8.94
CA TYR A 343 -7.46 -7.10 10.35
C TYR A 343 -8.61 -6.13 10.64
N GLN A 344 -9.40 -5.73 9.63
CA GLN A 344 -10.52 -4.80 9.80
C GLN A 344 -10.14 -3.52 10.57
N VAL A 345 -9.01 -2.93 10.19
CA VAL A 345 -8.48 -1.72 10.85
C VAL A 345 -9.44 -0.55 10.62
N ARG A 346 -9.61 0.31 11.64
CA ARG A 346 -10.48 1.49 11.56
C ARG A 346 -9.72 2.82 11.63
N LEU A 347 -8.53 2.82 12.22
CA LEU A 347 -7.66 3.99 12.34
C LEU A 347 -6.22 3.64 11.93
N VAL A 348 -5.62 4.50 11.11
CA VAL A 348 -4.18 4.47 10.81
C VAL A 348 -3.57 5.80 11.25
N VAL A 349 -2.61 5.75 12.18
CA VAL A 349 -1.88 6.93 12.67
C VAL A 349 -0.50 6.99 12.01
N LEU A 350 -0.12 8.18 11.53
CA LEU A 350 1.16 8.45 10.86
C LEU A 350 1.94 9.49 11.69
N ASP A 351 2.94 9.04 12.44
CA ASP A 351 3.68 9.81 13.44
C ASP A 351 5.20 9.75 13.15
N ALA A 352 5.75 10.61 12.29
CA ALA A 352 5.15 11.75 11.59
C ALA A 352 4.80 11.42 10.14
N ALA A 353 3.65 11.94 9.68
CA ALA A 353 3.20 11.76 8.29
C ALA A 353 4.21 12.27 7.27
N THR A 354 4.99 13.27 7.66
CA THR A 354 6.02 13.90 6.86
C THR A 354 7.16 12.93 6.53
N SER A 355 7.50 12.06 7.47
CA SER A 355 8.61 11.12 7.34
C SER A 355 8.26 9.99 6.38
N VAL A 356 7.03 9.46 6.50
CA VAL A 356 6.46 8.45 5.58
C VAL A 356 6.38 8.97 4.14
N VAL A 357 6.13 10.28 3.95
CA VAL A 357 6.06 10.92 2.63
C VAL A 357 7.42 11.38 2.10
N SER A 358 8.33 11.86 2.97
CA SER A 358 9.56 12.53 2.54
C SER A 358 10.64 11.60 2.02
N GLN A 359 10.73 10.35 2.53
CA GLN A 359 11.69 9.36 2.04
C GLN A 359 11.47 9.05 0.55
N SER A 360 10.21 9.03 0.11
CA SER A 360 9.84 8.76 -1.28
C SER A 360 9.95 9.99 -2.22
N VAL A 361 10.28 11.18 -1.70
CA VAL A 361 10.17 12.47 -2.42
C VAL A 361 11.53 13.18 -2.64
N ALA A 362 12.66 12.58 -2.20
CA ALA A 362 14.00 13.17 -2.29
C ALA A 362 14.42 13.51 -3.74
N GLY A 363 14.39 14.81 -4.09
CA GLY A 363 14.93 15.37 -5.33
C GLY A 363 14.33 16.75 -5.64
N ASP A 364 15.18 17.75 -5.91
CA ASP A 364 14.79 19.14 -6.10
C ASP A 364 13.81 19.34 -7.29
N GLY A 365 12.59 19.80 -6.99
CA GLY A 365 11.60 20.22 -7.99
C GLY A 365 10.14 20.00 -7.59
N ASN A 366 9.43 21.11 -7.29
CA ASN A 366 7.98 21.23 -7.05
C ASN A 366 7.36 20.19 -6.08
N ASN A 367 7.71 20.31 -4.78
CA ASN A 367 7.24 19.45 -3.68
C ASN A 367 5.71 19.26 -3.67
N ASP A 368 4.93 20.25 -4.09
CA ASP A 368 3.46 20.20 -4.07
C ASP A 368 2.87 19.07 -4.93
N ARG A 369 3.41 18.84 -6.14
CA ARG A 369 2.93 17.76 -7.02
C ARG A 369 3.33 16.38 -6.49
N LYS A 370 4.53 16.28 -5.93
CA LYS A 370 5.06 15.04 -5.35
C LYS A 370 4.30 14.64 -4.09
N ILE A 371 4.02 15.60 -3.20
CA ILE A 371 3.22 15.38 -2.00
C ILE A 371 1.79 14.93 -2.39
N ARG A 372 1.15 15.55 -3.38
CA ARG A 372 -0.16 15.08 -3.87
C ARG A 372 -0.11 13.66 -4.40
N ALA A 373 0.95 13.29 -5.13
CA ALA A 373 1.12 11.94 -5.67
C ALA A 373 1.18 10.85 -4.57
N VAL A 374 1.49 11.22 -3.32
CA VAL A 374 1.46 10.31 -2.16
C VAL A 374 0.16 10.44 -1.38
N LEU A 375 -0.27 11.66 -1.06
CA LEU A 375 -1.46 11.89 -0.22
C LEU A 375 -2.77 11.53 -0.91
N GLU A 376 -2.88 11.68 -2.23
CA GLU A 376 -4.12 11.36 -2.97
C GLU A 376 -4.42 9.85 -2.94
N PRO A 377 -3.47 8.94 -3.24
CA PRO A 377 -3.67 7.51 -3.04
C PRO A 377 -4.05 7.13 -1.60
N MET A 378 -3.43 7.75 -0.60
CA MET A 378 -3.77 7.53 0.81
C MET A 378 -5.21 7.96 1.13
N ALA A 379 -5.61 9.15 0.68
CA ALA A 379 -6.98 9.64 0.85
C ALA A 379 -8.00 8.75 0.11
N GLN A 380 -7.65 8.21 -1.05
CA GLN A 380 -8.48 7.25 -1.78
C GLN A 380 -8.58 5.91 -1.04
N LEU A 381 -7.49 5.41 -0.45
CA LEU A 381 -7.50 4.22 0.41
C LEU A 381 -8.43 4.42 1.62
N ALA A 382 -8.31 5.56 2.31
CA ALA A 382 -9.19 5.90 3.42
C ALA A 382 -10.67 5.86 3.00
N SER A 383 -11.00 6.46 1.84
CA SER A 383 -12.36 6.49 1.30
C SER A 383 -12.88 5.12 0.87
N ARG A 384 -12.04 4.27 0.25
CA ARG A 384 -12.42 2.92 -0.22
C ARG A 384 -12.71 1.99 0.96
N GLN A 385 -11.85 2.01 1.98
CA GLN A 385 -11.95 1.12 3.14
C GLN A 385 -12.79 1.73 4.29
N ASN A 386 -13.29 2.95 4.11
CA ASN A 386 -14.06 3.69 5.11
C ASN A 386 -13.35 3.80 6.47
N ILE A 387 -12.04 4.08 6.47
CA ILE A 387 -11.19 4.24 7.66
C ILE A 387 -10.82 5.71 7.88
N VAL A 388 -10.27 6.04 9.05
CA VAL A 388 -9.62 7.33 9.28
C VAL A 388 -8.11 7.17 9.17
N MET A 389 -7.48 8.05 8.38
CA MET A 389 -6.03 8.24 8.42
C MET A 389 -5.71 9.53 9.16
N LEU A 390 -4.93 9.44 10.24
CA LEU A 390 -4.52 10.57 11.06
C LEU A 390 -3.03 10.85 10.87
N GLY A 391 -2.71 11.94 10.17
CA GLY A 391 -1.33 12.34 9.91
C GLY A 391 -0.85 13.46 10.82
N LEU A 392 0.30 13.29 11.48
CA LEU A 392 0.90 14.32 12.33
C LEU A 392 1.85 15.18 11.51
N CYS A 393 1.74 16.50 11.65
CA CYS A 393 2.52 17.48 10.91
C CYS A 393 2.92 18.68 11.77
N HIS A 394 4.01 19.35 11.40
CA HIS A 394 4.47 20.58 12.05
C HIS A 394 4.03 21.83 11.25
N PHE A 395 3.81 22.96 11.92
CA PHE A 395 3.68 24.24 11.20
C PHE A 395 5.02 24.67 10.60
N GLY A 396 4.98 25.31 9.43
CA GLY A 396 6.14 25.95 8.79
C GLY A 396 6.53 27.24 9.52
N LYS A 397 7.82 27.60 9.42
CA LYS A 397 8.46 28.74 10.12
C LYS A 397 7.96 30.17 9.78
N LYS A 398 6.83 30.36 9.08
CA LYS A 398 6.36 31.72 8.71
C LYS A 398 5.16 32.13 9.56
N ASP A 399 5.26 33.27 10.23
CA ASP A 399 4.25 33.87 11.11
C ASP A 399 3.01 34.35 10.34
N SER A 400 2.02 33.49 10.18
CA SER A 400 0.73 33.83 9.58
C SER A 400 -0.38 33.27 10.45
N ALA A 401 -1.35 34.11 10.85
CA ALA A 401 -2.49 33.70 11.67
C ALA A 401 -3.41 32.65 11.00
N ASP A 402 -3.27 32.40 9.69
CA ASP A 402 -4.04 31.42 8.93
C ASP A 402 -3.40 30.02 8.99
N SER A 403 -3.71 29.26 10.05
CA SER A 403 -3.23 27.89 10.29
C SER A 403 -3.35 26.93 9.08
N GLY A 404 -4.30 27.16 8.17
CA GLY A 404 -4.46 26.36 6.94
C GLY A 404 -3.39 26.62 5.87
N LYS A 405 -2.78 27.82 5.87
CA LYS A 405 -1.66 28.23 4.99
C LYS A 405 -0.29 27.96 5.61
N LEU A 406 -0.24 27.67 6.91
CA LEU A 406 0.98 27.43 7.68
C LEU A 406 1.60 26.05 7.49
N MET A 407 1.04 25.17 6.66
CA MET A 407 1.49 23.78 6.58
C MET A 407 2.77 23.64 5.73
N MET A 408 3.92 23.47 6.40
CA MET A 408 5.19 22.92 5.90
C MET A 408 5.73 23.37 4.52
N GLY A 409 5.37 24.56 4.03
CA GLY A 409 5.84 25.03 2.73
C GLY A 409 5.20 24.33 1.52
N SER A 410 4.17 23.49 1.73
CA SER A 410 3.36 22.89 0.66
C SER A 410 1.87 22.90 1.02
N ILE A 411 1.08 23.58 0.19
CA ILE A 411 -0.37 23.75 0.39
C ILE A 411 -1.12 22.43 0.14
N ALA A 412 -0.48 21.45 -0.51
CA ALA A 412 -1.03 20.14 -0.80
C ALA A 412 -1.55 19.40 0.45
N TRP A 413 -0.82 19.47 1.58
CA TRP A 413 -1.23 18.83 2.84
C TRP A 413 -2.62 19.27 3.28
N SER A 414 -2.82 20.58 3.41
CA SER A 414 -4.12 21.10 3.84
C SER A 414 -5.18 20.90 2.79
N GLN A 415 -4.86 20.91 1.48
CA GLN A 415 -5.84 20.74 0.41
C GLN A 415 -6.37 19.30 0.26
N VAL A 416 -5.51 18.31 0.39
CA VAL A 416 -5.91 16.88 0.28
C VAL A 416 -6.66 16.45 1.54
N ALA A 417 -6.21 16.89 2.72
CA ALA A 417 -6.91 16.62 3.97
C ALA A 417 -8.28 17.33 4.00
N ARG A 418 -9.32 16.59 4.38
CA ARG A 418 -10.68 17.15 4.51
C ARG A 418 -10.95 17.75 5.88
N SER A 419 -10.16 17.34 6.88
CA SER A 419 -10.14 17.89 8.24
C SER A 419 -8.69 18.20 8.65
N VAL A 420 -8.49 19.35 9.29
CA VAL A 420 -7.22 19.74 9.93
C VAL A 420 -7.54 20.19 11.35
N LEU A 421 -6.90 19.52 12.31
CA LEU A 421 -6.89 19.85 13.72
C LEU A 421 -5.60 20.61 14.03
N SER A 422 -5.70 21.77 14.66
CA SER A 422 -4.54 22.53 15.14
C SER A 422 -4.42 22.44 16.66
N VAL A 423 -3.19 22.24 17.12
CA VAL A 423 -2.82 22.21 18.53
C VAL A 423 -2.02 23.47 18.86
N ALA A 424 -2.43 24.17 19.91
CA ALA A 424 -1.73 25.32 20.47
C ALA A 424 -1.65 25.20 21.99
N ALA A 425 -0.62 25.78 22.60
CA ALA A 425 -0.54 25.92 24.05
C ALA A 425 -1.28 27.18 24.49
N ASP A 426 -2.07 27.05 25.54
CA ASP A 426 -2.65 28.16 26.28
C ASP A 426 -1.75 28.43 27.49
N GLU A 427 -0.91 29.46 27.39
CA GLU A 427 0.04 29.84 28.44
C GLU A 427 -0.65 30.26 29.74
N ASP A 428 -1.88 30.79 29.65
CA ASP A 428 -2.61 31.30 30.82
C ASP A 428 -3.16 30.13 31.66
N SER A 429 -3.60 29.05 31.02
CA SER A 429 -4.09 27.84 31.72
C SER A 429 -3.05 26.74 31.88
N GLY A 430 -1.92 26.81 31.17
CA GLY A 430 -0.91 25.75 31.11
C GLY A 430 -1.37 24.50 30.36
N ARG A 431 -2.48 24.59 29.60
CA ARG A 431 -3.09 23.47 28.88
C ARG A 431 -2.85 23.61 27.38
N LEU A 432 -3.14 22.53 26.65
CA LEU A 432 -3.19 22.55 25.20
C LEU A 432 -4.64 22.74 24.76
N VAL A 433 -4.83 23.34 23.58
CA VAL A 433 -6.13 23.46 22.92
C VAL A 433 -6.04 22.83 21.55
N VAL A 434 -6.95 21.91 21.27
CA VAL A 434 -7.10 21.27 19.95
C VAL A 434 -8.35 21.80 19.28
N THR A 435 -8.23 22.29 18.05
CA THR A 435 -9.32 22.95 17.32
C THR A 435 -9.39 22.47 15.88
N ASN A 436 -10.58 22.21 15.35
CA ASN A 436 -10.78 21.93 13.92
C ASN A 436 -10.67 23.21 13.06
N THR A 437 -9.44 23.66 12.81
CA THR A 437 -9.16 24.93 12.10
C THR A 437 -9.50 24.91 10.62
N LYS A 438 -9.46 23.73 10.00
CA LYS A 438 -10.07 23.50 8.70
C LYS A 438 -11.02 22.33 8.82
N SER A 439 -12.29 22.59 8.66
CA SER A 439 -13.27 21.52 8.51
C SER A 439 -14.20 21.84 7.36
N ASN A 440 -13.98 21.15 6.23
CA ASN A 440 -14.88 21.26 5.09
C ASN A 440 -16.22 20.54 5.35
N LEU A 441 -16.26 19.67 6.37
CA LEU A 441 -17.35 18.74 6.63
C LEU A 441 -18.08 19.00 7.95
N ALA A 442 -17.42 19.60 8.95
CA ALA A 442 -18.05 19.87 10.26
C ALA A 442 -19.05 21.02 10.18
N LYS A 443 -20.06 20.95 11.04
CA LYS A 443 -21.11 21.99 11.13
C LYS A 443 -20.69 23.17 11.99
N ARG A 444 -19.77 22.95 12.93
CA ARG A 444 -19.27 23.96 13.86
C ARG A 444 -17.76 23.88 14.04
N LYS A 445 -17.18 24.98 14.51
CA LYS A 445 -15.84 25.00 15.07
C LYS A 445 -15.92 24.41 16.49
N ARG A 446 -15.13 23.38 16.76
CA ARG A 446 -15.05 22.66 18.04
C ARG A 446 -13.62 22.76 18.56
N SER A 447 -13.49 23.26 19.78
CA SER A 447 -12.24 23.41 20.51
C SER A 447 -12.31 22.66 21.84
N GLU A 448 -11.28 21.88 22.15
CA GLU A 448 -11.19 21.07 23.36
C GLU A 448 -9.89 21.37 24.10
N SER A 449 -9.98 21.48 25.42
CA SER A 449 -8.83 21.64 26.28
C SER A 449 -8.23 20.27 26.62
N VAL A 450 -6.91 20.17 26.55
CA VAL A 450 -6.15 18.96 26.82
C VAL A 450 -5.08 19.27 27.85
N GLU A 451 -5.00 18.44 28.88
CA GLU A 451 -3.92 18.49 29.86
C GLU A 451 -3.00 17.29 29.65
N VAL A 452 -1.69 17.51 29.68
CA VAL A 452 -0.70 16.43 29.65
C VAL A 452 -0.33 16.09 31.09
N VAL A 453 -0.76 14.93 31.56
CA VAL A 453 -0.47 14.43 32.91
C VAL A 453 0.61 13.35 32.85
N THR A 454 1.49 13.31 33.84
CA THR A 454 2.47 12.22 33.95
C THR A 454 1.82 11.01 34.62
N ARG A 455 1.97 9.83 34.03
CA ARG A 455 1.58 8.55 34.62
C ARG A 455 2.79 7.63 34.75
N ASP A 456 2.94 7.04 35.91
CA ASP A 456 3.93 6.00 36.19
C ASP A 456 3.37 4.64 35.77
N LEU A 457 4.09 3.94 34.88
CA LEU A 457 3.76 2.59 34.42
C LEU A 457 4.40 1.48 35.27
N GLY A 458 5.15 1.84 36.30
CA GLY A 458 6.06 0.95 37.02
C GLY A 458 7.46 0.95 36.40
N ASP A 459 8.42 0.35 37.12
CA ASP A 459 9.81 0.19 36.69
C ASP A 459 10.55 1.50 36.36
N GLY A 460 10.10 2.63 36.92
CA GLY A 460 10.67 3.96 36.69
C GLY A 460 10.31 4.57 35.33
N ILE A 461 9.23 4.10 34.70
CA ILE A 461 8.76 4.58 33.40
C ILE A 461 7.65 5.62 33.62
N ASP A 462 8.04 6.89 33.68
CA ASP A 462 7.14 8.03 33.72
C ASP A 462 6.79 8.50 32.30
N VAL A 463 5.49 8.55 31.98
CA VAL A 463 5.01 8.87 30.63
C VAL A 463 3.95 9.95 30.66
N GLY A 464 4.10 10.97 29.81
CA GLY A 464 3.07 11.98 29.58
C GLY A 464 1.88 11.41 28.82
N VAL A 465 0.67 11.66 29.32
CA VAL A 465 -0.61 11.19 28.78
C VAL A 465 -1.55 12.38 28.60
N ALA A 466 -2.20 12.47 27.44
CA ALA A 466 -3.19 13.50 27.17
C ALA A 466 -4.54 13.13 27.81
N GLU A 467 -5.14 14.07 28.54
CA GLU A 467 -6.49 13.96 29.10
C GLU A 467 -7.37 15.10 28.61
N TRP A 468 -8.54 14.74 28.07
CA TRP A 468 -9.57 15.70 27.68
C TRP A 468 -10.15 16.38 28.94
N ARG A 469 -10.15 17.71 28.95
CA ARG A 469 -10.74 18.54 30.02
C ARG A 469 -12.07 19.19 29.62
N GLY A 470 -12.56 18.90 28.42
CA GLY A 470 -13.84 19.37 27.90
C GLY A 470 -13.69 20.54 26.92
N GLU A 471 -14.83 20.89 26.31
CA GLU A 471 -14.91 21.96 25.33
C GLU A 471 -14.53 23.32 25.94
N THR A 472 -13.88 24.16 25.14
CA THR A 472 -13.47 25.51 25.50
C THR A 472 -13.82 26.48 24.37
N ASP A 473 -14.12 27.74 24.72
CA ASP A 473 -14.37 28.81 23.75
C ASP A 473 -13.07 29.37 23.17
N THR A 474 -11.93 29.19 23.85
CA THR A 474 -10.60 29.59 23.36
C THR A 474 -10.19 28.67 22.23
N THR A 475 -9.86 29.22 21.06
CA THR A 475 -9.46 28.39 19.91
C THR A 475 -7.95 28.39 19.70
N ALA A 476 -7.41 27.32 19.12
CA ALA A 476 -5.98 27.24 18.80
C ALA A 476 -5.55 28.36 17.83
N THR A 477 -6.46 28.85 16.99
CA THR A 477 -6.20 29.99 16.10
C THR A 477 -5.94 31.27 16.87
N ASP A 478 -6.71 31.50 17.94
CA ASP A 478 -6.58 32.70 18.78
C ASP A 478 -5.22 32.69 19.48
N LEU A 479 -4.84 31.53 20.04
CA LEU A 479 -3.56 31.33 20.72
C LEU A 479 -2.35 31.46 19.79
N LEU A 480 -2.45 30.96 18.55
CA LEU A 480 -1.38 31.06 17.55
C LEU A 480 -1.23 32.49 16.99
N GLY A 481 -2.31 33.28 16.94
CA GLY A 481 -2.29 34.66 16.50
C GLY A 481 -1.74 35.62 17.56
N ASP A 482 -2.08 35.39 18.83
CA ASP A 482 -1.73 36.29 19.93
C ASP A 482 -0.23 36.21 20.32
N SER A 483 0.46 35.08 20.06
CA SER A 483 1.88 34.93 20.38
C SER A 483 2.78 35.88 19.59
N GLY A 484 2.53 36.04 18.27
CA GLY A 484 3.30 36.95 17.42
C GLY A 484 3.03 38.43 17.72
N GLU A 485 1.75 38.78 17.96
CA GLU A 485 1.39 40.14 18.36
C GLU A 485 1.89 40.49 19.77
N ARG A 486 1.92 39.54 20.73
CA ARG A 486 2.50 39.78 22.07
C ARG A 486 3.99 40.01 22.00
N GLU A 487 4.74 39.24 21.20
CA GLU A 487 6.20 39.34 21.11
C GLU A 487 6.63 40.66 20.44
N GLU A 488 6.08 40.98 19.27
CA GLU A 488 6.30 42.27 18.58
C GLU A 488 5.89 43.46 19.45
N ARG A 489 4.78 43.35 20.18
CA ARG A 489 4.29 44.42 21.07
C ARG A 489 5.18 44.59 22.30
N THR A 490 5.73 43.50 22.83
CA THR A 490 6.63 43.53 24.00
C THR A 490 7.98 44.11 23.61
N GLU A 491 8.51 43.75 22.45
CA GLU A 491 9.77 44.29 21.91
C GLU A 491 9.64 45.76 21.53
N ALA A 492 8.54 46.15 20.86
CA ALA A 492 8.25 47.55 20.58
C ALA A 492 8.08 48.40 21.85
N MET A 493 7.51 47.85 22.92
CA MET A 493 7.44 48.55 24.21
C MET A 493 8.82 48.72 24.85
N ARG A 494 9.64 47.67 24.91
CA ARG A 494 11.01 47.78 25.45
C ARG A 494 11.82 48.79 24.67
N TRP A 495 11.78 48.70 23.34
CA TRP A 495 12.51 49.63 22.46
C TRP A 495 12.06 51.09 22.66
N VAL A 496 10.75 51.37 22.70
CA VAL A 496 10.25 52.74 22.93
C VAL A 496 10.66 53.27 24.31
N HIS A 497 10.60 52.42 25.33
CA HIS A 497 11.04 52.78 26.67
C HIS A 497 12.54 53.13 26.71
N ASP A 498 13.38 52.27 26.15
CA ASP A 498 14.84 52.45 26.16
C ASP A 498 15.27 53.64 25.29
N TYR A 499 14.65 53.81 24.12
CA TYR A 499 14.94 54.91 23.21
C TYR A 499 14.63 56.27 23.85
N LEU A 500 13.46 56.42 24.48
CA LEU A 500 13.05 57.65 25.15
C LEU A 500 13.80 57.87 26.47
N GLY A 501 14.24 56.81 27.14
CA GLY A 501 15.11 56.89 28.32
C GLY A 501 16.52 57.42 27.99
N LEU A 502 17.05 57.07 26.81
CA LEU A 502 18.34 57.56 26.33
C LEU A 502 18.25 58.91 25.61
N ASN A 503 17.10 59.19 24.98
CA ASN A 503 16.85 60.40 24.19
C ASN A 503 15.55 61.08 24.67
N PRO A 504 15.58 61.77 25.82
CA PRO A 504 14.44 62.58 26.24
C PRO A 504 14.17 63.70 25.23
N ASP A 505 12.93 64.19 25.21
CA ASP A 505 12.43 65.21 24.30
C ASP A 505 12.52 64.85 22.81
N SER A 506 12.42 63.55 22.49
CA SER A 506 12.46 63.08 21.11
C SER A 506 11.17 63.41 20.33
N LEU A 507 11.33 63.81 19.07
CA LEU A 507 10.19 64.03 18.18
C LEU A 507 9.46 62.71 17.93
N SER A 508 8.14 62.69 18.16
CA SER A 508 7.29 61.51 18.00
C SER A 508 7.36 60.89 16.60
N LEU A 509 7.62 61.70 15.57
CA LEU A 509 7.78 61.23 14.19
C LEU A 509 9.10 60.47 14.01
N ASP A 510 10.18 60.91 14.66
CA ASP A 510 11.49 60.29 14.59
C ASP A 510 11.50 58.98 15.37
N VAL A 511 10.92 58.95 16.58
CA VAL A 511 10.72 57.73 17.39
C VAL A 511 9.93 56.67 16.61
N LYS A 512 8.83 57.07 15.95
CA LYS A 512 8.03 56.15 15.12
C LYS A 512 8.81 55.62 13.92
N ARG A 513 9.56 56.49 13.23
CA ARG A 513 10.34 56.12 12.04
C ARG A 513 11.50 55.20 12.39
N GLU A 514 12.23 55.50 13.45
CA GLU A 514 13.39 54.73 13.89
C GLU A 514 12.98 53.41 14.51
N GLY A 515 11.94 53.38 15.35
CA GLY A 515 11.42 52.13 15.90
C GLY A 515 10.84 51.20 14.83
N ALA A 516 10.15 51.77 13.84
CA ALA A 516 9.67 51.00 12.69
C ALA A 516 10.81 50.43 11.84
N LYS A 517 11.91 51.18 11.69
CA LYS A 517 13.08 50.76 10.93
C LYS A 517 13.89 49.68 11.67
N GLU A 518 14.14 49.88 12.95
CA GLU A 518 14.99 49.00 13.76
C GLU A 518 14.33 47.65 14.05
N LEU A 519 13.02 47.67 14.34
CA LEU A 519 12.25 46.46 14.65
C LEU A 519 11.56 45.84 13.44
N GLY A 520 11.71 46.43 12.25
CA GLY A 520 11.00 45.97 11.04
C GLY A 520 9.47 46.03 11.12
N CYS A 521 8.90 46.85 12.02
CA CYS A 521 7.47 46.93 12.28
C CYS A 521 6.82 48.21 11.70
N SER A 522 5.49 48.35 11.81
CA SER A 522 4.80 49.57 11.34
C SER A 522 4.91 50.74 12.33
N GLN A 523 4.93 51.98 11.84
CA GLN A 523 4.90 53.18 12.72
C GLN A 523 3.66 53.22 13.64
N LYS A 524 2.55 52.59 13.24
CA LYS A 524 1.36 52.44 14.08
C LYS A 524 1.58 51.49 15.25
N ALA A 525 2.45 50.48 15.12
CA ALA A 525 2.81 49.57 16.21
C ALA A 525 3.61 50.32 17.30
N ILE A 526 4.61 51.11 16.91
CA ILE A 526 5.36 52.00 17.82
C ILE A 526 4.45 52.99 18.53
N GLN A 527 3.48 53.59 17.81
CA GLN A 527 2.51 54.50 18.42
C GLN A 527 1.59 53.83 19.45
N ARG A 528 1.17 52.59 19.21
CA ARG A 528 0.37 51.82 20.18
C ARG A 528 1.21 51.41 21.39
N ALA A 529 2.48 51.05 21.20
CA ALA A 529 3.42 50.76 22.28
C ALA A 529 3.62 51.98 23.18
N ALA A 530 3.92 53.15 22.61
CA ALA A 530 4.07 54.41 23.35
C ALA A 530 2.81 54.78 24.16
N LYS A 531 1.62 54.65 23.57
CA LYS A 531 0.35 54.91 24.26
C LYS A 531 0.15 54.02 25.48
N LYS A 532 0.55 52.75 25.41
CA LYS A 532 0.38 51.77 26.49
C LYS A 532 1.47 51.88 27.56
N LEU A 533 2.65 52.41 27.23
CA LEU A 533 3.68 52.83 28.19
C LEU A 533 3.32 54.11 28.96
N GLY A 534 2.26 54.81 28.56
CA GLY A 534 1.88 56.09 29.16
C GLY A 534 2.82 57.24 28.78
N VAL A 535 3.47 57.16 27.61
CA VAL A 535 4.32 58.25 27.08
C VAL A 535 3.51 59.55 26.99
N THR A 536 4.07 60.62 27.55
CA THR A 536 3.51 61.97 27.52
C THR A 536 3.84 62.62 26.17
N ALA A 537 2.88 63.35 25.59
CA ALA A 537 3.03 64.00 24.30
C ALA A 537 2.80 65.51 24.46
N THR A 538 3.80 66.31 24.11
CA THR A 538 3.75 67.78 24.22
C THR A 538 4.05 68.39 22.86
N ASP A 539 3.24 69.35 22.42
CA ASP A 539 3.50 70.05 21.16
C ASP A 539 4.48 71.22 21.36
N THR A 540 5.41 71.38 20.43
CA THR A 540 6.32 72.53 20.40
C THR A 540 5.55 73.82 20.07
N ASN A 541 5.99 74.94 20.65
CA ASN A 541 5.43 76.26 20.39
C ASN A 541 5.95 76.91 19.08
N ASP A 542 6.79 76.21 18.32
CA ASP A 542 7.38 76.67 17.07
C ASP A 542 6.54 76.29 15.84
N PHE A 543 6.71 77.02 14.72
CA PHE A 543 6.05 76.72 13.45
C PHE A 543 7.02 76.05 12.46
N PRO A 544 6.66 74.90 11.83
CA PRO A 544 5.44 74.11 12.06
C PRO A 544 5.47 73.38 13.40
N ARG A 545 4.31 73.24 14.05
CA ARG A 545 4.17 72.53 15.33
C ARG A 545 4.61 71.07 15.19
N ARG A 546 5.39 70.58 16.16
CA ARG A 546 5.85 69.19 16.21
C ARG A 546 5.53 68.60 17.57
N THR A 547 5.16 67.33 17.62
CA THR A 547 4.86 66.64 18.87
C THR A 547 6.10 65.91 19.40
N VAL A 548 6.48 66.21 20.62
CA VAL A 548 7.57 65.62 21.39
C VAL A 548 7.02 64.54 22.32
N TRP A 549 7.75 63.42 22.47
CA TRP A 549 7.39 62.31 23.36
C TRP A 549 8.39 62.16 24.49
N ASN A 550 7.88 61.96 25.71
CA ASN A 550 8.67 61.69 26.91
C ASN A 550 8.06 60.54 27.73
N LEU A 551 8.92 59.81 28.43
CA LEU A 551 8.45 58.88 29.47
C LEU A 551 7.73 59.67 30.58
N PRO A 552 6.72 59.08 31.23
CA PRO A 552 6.06 59.71 32.37
C PRO A 552 7.06 59.91 33.52
N ASP A 553 7.06 61.09 34.14
CA ASP A 553 7.91 61.38 35.30
C ASP A 553 7.65 60.37 36.43
N SER A 554 8.69 59.62 36.82
CA SER A 554 8.64 58.75 37.98
C SER A 554 8.72 59.59 39.26
N GLY A 555 7.55 60.04 39.75
CA GLY A 555 7.37 60.74 41.02
C GLY A 555 6.38 60.02 41.96
N ASP A 556 6.76 59.96 43.23
CA ASP A 556 6.19 59.22 44.37
C ASP A 556 4.65 59.09 44.57
N SER A 557 4.29 57.93 45.13
CA SER A 557 3.23 57.60 46.11
C SER A 557 1.83 58.24 46.06
N ASN A 558 0.84 57.35 45.99
CA ASN A 558 -0.44 57.34 46.72
C ASN A 558 -1.34 58.59 46.67
N SER A 559 -2.37 58.56 45.81
CA SER A 559 -3.63 59.27 46.02
C SER A 559 -4.77 58.60 45.26
N MET A 560 -5.52 57.79 45.99
CA MET A 560 -6.84 57.26 45.65
C MET A 560 -7.81 58.41 45.32
N ARG A 561 -8.38 58.45 44.11
CA ARG A 561 -9.65 59.16 43.83
C ARG A 561 -10.51 58.40 42.82
N VAL A 562 -11.71 58.05 43.31
CA VAL A 562 -12.88 57.56 42.58
C VAL A 562 -13.58 58.72 41.85
N PRO A 563 -14.20 58.47 40.68
CA PRO A 563 -15.58 58.94 40.45
C PRO A 563 -16.46 57.88 39.74
N THR A 564 -17.54 57.39 40.36
CA THR A 564 -18.97 57.74 40.19
C THR A 564 -19.61 57.51 38.80
N VAL A 565 -20.71 56.73 38.83
CA VAL A 565 -21.66 56.30 37.77
C VAL A 565 -22.81 57.34 37.65
N PRO A 566 -23.84 57.19 36.78
CA PRO A 566 -23.94 57.20 35.30
C PRO A 566 -24.77 58.39 34.76
N THR A 567 -24.83 58.58 33.43
CA THR A 567 -25.88 59.41 32.81
C THR A 567 -26.40 58.80 31.49
N VAL A 568 -27.72 58.66 31.42
CA VAL A 568 -28.62 58.37 30.26
C VAL A 568 -29.89 59.24 30.55
N PRO A 569 -30.84 59.60 29.66
CA PRO A 569 -31.07 59.33 28.21
C PRO A 569 -31.42 60.56 27.33
N THR A 570 -31.49 60.33 26.01
CA THR A 570 -32.50 60.89 25.06
C THR A 570 -32.53 59.95 23.83
N GLY A 571 -33.60 59.24 23.47
CA GLY A 571 -34.87 59.71 22.86
C GLY A 571 -34.62 60.11 21.39
N ASP A 572 -35.28 59.65 20.31
CA ASP A 572 -36.54 58.95 20.06
C ASP A 572 -36.58 58.43 18.59
N ASP A 573 -37.68 57.77 18.23
CA ASP A 573 -38.24 57.40 16.89
C ASP A 573 -38.20 55.90 16.53
N LEU A 574 -39.26 55.10 16.81
CA LEU A 574 -40.57 54.97 16.10
C LEU A 574 -40.37 54.58 14.62
N HIS A 575 -40.89 53.47 14.08
CA HIS A 575 -42.28 52.98 14.16
C HIS A 575 -42.43 51.59 13.49
N LYS A 576 -43.28 50.71 14.08
CA LYS A 576 -44.40 49.93 13.48
C LYS A 576 -44.14 48.89 12.35
N HIS A 577 -44.83 47.75 12.19
CA HIS A 577 -46.08 47.14 12.68
C HIS A 577 -45.95 45.60 12.53
N ASP A 578 -46.29 44.81 13.55
CA ASP A 578 -47.52 43.99 13.74
C ASP A 578 -47.83 42.85 12.73
N VAL A 579 -47.67 41.59 13.21
CA VAL A 579 -48.61 40.42 13.35
C VAL A 579 -49.90 40.36 12.46
N PRO A 580 -50.69 39.24 12.34
CA PRO A 580 -50.59 37.93 13.01
C PRO A 580 -51.10 36.64 12.30
N THR A 581 -50.87 35.50 13.00
CA THR A 581 -51.72 34.30 13.18
C THR A 581 -52.27 33.48 12.01
N GLY A 582 -52.13 32.15 12.14
CA GLY A 582 -53.02 31.15 11.55
C GLY A 582 -52.74 29.75 12.08
N SER A 583 -53.57 29.31 13.03
CA SER A 583 -53.65 27.97 13.62
C SER A 583 -54.37 26.97 12.70
N GLN A 584 -54.11 25.67 12.87
CA GLN A 584 -55.10 24.62 13.23
C GLN A 584 -54.65 23.19 12.87
N SER A 585 -54.88 22.28 13.83
CA SER A 585 -55.32 20.86 13.75
C SER A 585 -54.76 19.94 12.65
N GLY A 586 -54.44 18.67 12.87
CA GLY A 586 -54.75 17.75 13.97
C GLY A 586 -54.81 16.31 13.42
N LEU A 587 -54.66 15.35 14.32
CA LEU A 587 -55.10 13.94 14.27
C LEU A 587 -54.45 12.97 13.26
N GLY A 588 -54.00 11.82 13.78
CA GLY A 588 -53.83 10.60 12.98
C GLY A 588 -52.85 9.55 13.52
N VAL A 589 -53.15 8.95 14.68
CA VAL A 589 -52.63 7.61 15.03
C VAL A 589 -53.50 6.57 14.31
N PRO A 590 -52.92 5.47 13.83
CA PRO A 590 -53.44 4.17 14.24
C PRO A 590 -52.34 3.16 14.62
N THR A 591 -52.61 2.48 15.72
CA THR A 591 -52.02 1.22 16.17
C THR A 591 -52.74 0.02 15.52
N ALA A 592 -51.99 -0.96 15.03
CA ALA A 592 -52.32 -2.40 14.96
C ALA A 592 -51.03 -3.12 14.50
N ALA A 593 -50.32 -3.94 15.29
CA ALA A 593 -50.66 -5.21 15.91
C ALA A 593 -50.94 -6.37 14.93
N ARG A 594 -50.06 -7.39 15.02
CA ARG A 594 -50.18 -8.82 14.71
C ARG A 594 -49.62 -9.37 13.39
N SER A 595 -48.55 -10.15 13.58
CA SER A 595 -48.26 -11.52 13.09
C SER A 595 -46.76 -11.58 12.73
N GLY A 596 -45.90 -12.39 13.35
CA GLY A 596 -46.13 -13.66 14.03
C GLY A 596 -45.84 -14.82 13.07
N HIS A 597 -44.61 -14.93 12.58
CA HIS A 597 -44.08 -16.19 12.06
C HIS A 597 -42.63 -16.39 12.50
N SER A 598 -42.50 -17.10 13.61
CA SER A 598 -41.35 -17.92 13.96
C SER A 598 -41.41 -19.20 13.14
N ILE A 599 -40.29 -19.59 12.52
CA ILE A 599 -40.04 -20.97 12.07
C ILE A 599 -38.63 -21.36 12.59
N PRO A 600 -38.44 -22.61 13.07
CA PRO A 600 -37.52 -22.95 14.17
C PRO A 600 -36.14 -23.47 13.70
N PRO A 601 -35.22 -23.78 14.63
CA PRO A 601 -33.92 -24.35 14.32
C PRO A 601 -34.04 -25.85 13.99
N GLY A 602 -33.50 -26.26 12.84
CA GLY A 602 -33.37 -27.65 12.44
C GLY A 602 -32.08 -28.26 12.97
N HIS A 603 -32.22 -29.22 13.87
CA HIS A 603 -31.15 -30.05 14.42
C HIS A 603 -30.49 -30.97 13.38
N ALA A 604 -29.23 -31.24 13.68
CA ALA A 604 -28.34 -32.26 13.13
C ALA A 604 -28.95 -33.66 12.94
N GLN A 605 -28.50 -34.33 11.88
CA GLN A 605 -28.18 -35.77 11.80
C GLN A 605 -27.10 -35.91 10.70
N SER A 606 -25.85 -36.20 11.06
CA SER A 606 -25.26 -37.55 11.17
C SER A 606 -25.21 -38.31 9.84
N GLY A 607 -24.03 -38.32 9.23
CA GLY A 607 -23.63 -39.21 8.15
C GLY A 607 -22.14 -39.51 8.27
N GLN A 608 -21.78 -40.40 9.20
CA GLN A 608 -20.49 -41.07 9.24
C GLN A 608 -20.47 -42.20 8.20
N SER A 609 -19.40 -42.23 7.40
CA SER A 609 -18.74 -43.44 6.88
C SER A 609 -17.31 -42.99 6.52
N GLY A 610 -16.28 -43.30 7.31
CA GLY A 610 -15.63 -44.61 7.37
C GLY A 610 -14.47 -44.63 6.36
N GLN A 611 -13.31 -44.06 6.69
CA GLN A 611 -12.06 -44.76 7.07
C GLN A 611 -11.40 -45.63 5.98
N SER A 612 -10.25 -45.16 5.51
CA SER A 612 -8.95 -45.86 5.42
C SER A 612 -7.89 -44.78 5.15
N GLY A 613 -6.87 -44.49 5.95
CA GLY A 613 -6.03 -45.39 6.74
C GLY A 613 -4.73 -45.67 5.98
N HIS A 614 -3.84 -44.67 5.88
CA HIS A 614 -2.43 -44.89 5.55
C HIS A 614 -1.57 -44.07 6.52
N ASP A 615 -0.98 -44.76 7.49
CA ASP A 615 0.23 -44.33 8.20
C ASP A 615 1.34 -44.21 7.15
N TRP A 616 1.91 -43.01 6.98
CA TRP A 616 3.07 -42.80 6.15
C TRP A 616 4.31 -42.92 7.03
N ASP A 617 4.85 -44.12 7.17
CA ASP A 617 6.06 -44.42 7.95
C ASP A 617 7.36 -44.02 7.20
N HIS A 618 7.27 -43.10 6.24
CA HIS A 618 8.40 -42.68 5.39
C HIS A 618 9.03 -41.42 5.96
N LYS A 619 10.14 -41.58 6.69
CA LYS A 619 10.94 -40.46 7.21
C LYS A 619 12.22 -40.26 6.41
N CYS A 620 12.58 -39.00 6.22
CA CYS A 620 13.80 -38.58 5.55
C CYS A 620 15.02 -39.10 6.30
N LEU A 621 15.90 -39.81 5.60
CA LEU A 621 17.13 -40.38 6.17
C LEU A 621 18.12 -39.29 6.65
N ALA A 622 17.98 -38.06 6.17
CA ALA A 622 18.85 -36.94 6.51
C ALA A 622 18.34 -36.08 7.69
N CYS A 623 17.03 -35.79 7.74
CA CYS A 623 16.46 -34.86 8.73
C CYS A 623 15.38 -35.47 9.63
N SER A 624 14.97 -36.73 9.40
CA SER A 624 13.93 -37.46 10.16
C SER A 624 12.50 -36.87 10.08
N GLU A 625 12.27 -35.87 9.22
CA GLU A 625 10.94 -35.34 8.88
C GLU A 625 10.22 -36.23 7.87
N ASP A 626 8.90 -36.11 7.79
CA ASP A 626 8.08 -36.99 6.93
C ASP A 626 8.29 -36.70 5.44
N LEU A 627 8.35 -37.77 4.64
CA LEU A 627 8.43 -37.75 3.19
C LEU A 627 7.01 -37.86 2.64
N ILE A 628 6.50 -36.74 2.11
CA ILE A 628 5.09 -36.61 1.69
C ILE A 628 4.97 -36.78 0.17
N PHE A 629 6.05 -36.58 -0.58
CA PHE A 629 6.07 -36.64 -2.04
C PHE A 629 6.60 -38.00 -2.53
N ALA A 630 6.01 -38.53 -3.61
CA ALA A 630 6.33 -39.86 -4.12
C ALA A 630 7.80 -40.03 -4.51
N ASP A 631 8.43 -38.99 -5.06
CA ASP A 631 9.85 -39.00 -5.45
C ASP A 631 10.77 -38.96 -4.21
N ASP A 632 10.40 -38.16 -3.21
CA ASP A 632 11.09 -38.11 -1.91
C ASP A 632 11.01 -39.45 -1.16
N ILE A 633 9.87 -40.13 -1.26
CA ILE A 633 9.67 -41.50 -0.72
C ILE A 633 10.52 -42.52 -1.50
N ALA A 634 10.60 -42.38 -2.83
CA ALA A 634 11.39 -43.26 -3.68
C ALA A 634 12.91 -43.12 -3.42
N ASP A 635 13.39 -41.90 -3.20
CA ASP A 635 14.80 -41.59 -2.96
C ASP A 635 15.19 -41.67 -1.47
N GLY A 636 14.23 -41.61 -0.55
CA GLY A 636 14.43 -41.73 0.90
C GLY A 636 14.90 -40.44 1.60
N PHE A 637 14.91 -39.31 0.91
CA PHE A 637 15.26 -37.98 1.44
C PHE A 637 14.53 -36.87 0.65
N HIS A 638 14.42 -35.67 1.23
CA HIS A 638 13.82 -34.51 0.53
C HIS A 638 14.69 -34.07 -0.63
N THR A 639 14.28 -34.41 -1.85
CA THR A 639 15.02 -34.15 -3.09
C THR A 639 15.06 -32.66 -3.47
N ALA A 640 14.11 -31.88 -2.95
CA ALA A 640 14.03 -30.43 -3.11
C ALA A 640 14.82 -29.64 -2.05
N ASP A 641 15.24 -30.29 -0.95
CA ASP A 641 16.04 -29.65 0.09
C ASP A 641 17.53 -29.96 -0.14
N ARG A 642 18.29 -28.92 -0.48
CA ARG A 642 19.72 -29.04 -0.80
C ARG A 642 20.52 -29.67 0.35
N HIS A 643 20.17 -29.38 1.60
CA HIS A 643 20.87 -29.91 2.76
C HIS A 643 20.60 -31.41 2.94
N CYS A 644 19.36 -31.85 2.70
CA CYS A 644 18.98 -33.27 2.72
C CYS A 644 19.64 -34.05 1.57
N VAL A 645 19.72 -33.47 0.37
CA VAL A 645 20.39 -34.06 -0.80
C VAL A 645 21.91 -34.20 -0.57
N GLU A 646 22.55 -33.19 0.01
CA GLU A 646 23.99 -33.24 0.31
C GLU A 646 24.30 -34.27 1.42
N ALA A 647 23.44 -34.36 2.45
CA ALA A 647 23.56 -35.37 3.49
C ALA A 647 23.37 -36.81 2.95
N ALA A 648 22.40 -37.03 2.05
CA ALA A 648 22.16 -38.33 1.43
C ALA A 648 23.34 -38.81 0.57
N LYS A 649 24.02 -37.90 -0.15
CA LYS A 649 25.24 -38.22 -0.92
C LYS A 649 26.40 -38.68 -0.04
N SER A 650 26.44 -38.26 1.22
CA SER A 650 27.48 -38.68 2.17
C SER A 650 27.25 -40.07 2.77
N LEU A 651 26.04 -40.62 2.62
CA LEU A 651 25.62 -41.92 3.16
C LEU A 651 25.71 -43.08 2.12
N ALA A 652 25.97 -42.80 0.84
CA ALA A 652 26.07 -43.82 -0.20
C ALA A 652 27.40 -44.61 -0.13
N PRO A 653 27.40 -45.96 -0.08
CA PRO A 653 28.64 -46.74 -0.01
C PRO A 653 29.38 -46.73 -1.36
N THR A 654 30.65 -46.34 -1.34
CA THR A 654 31.57 -46.48 -2.47
C THR A 654 31.81 -47.97 -2.77
N ASN A 655 31.19 -48.50 -3.82
CA ASN A 655 31.59 -49.79 -4.40
C ASN A 655 31.72 -49.65 -5.91
N GLY A 656 32.96 -49.59 -6.37
CA GLY A 656 33.32 -49.81 -7.77
C GLY A 656 33.22 -51.28 -8.14
N ILE A 657 33.07 -51.57 -9.42
CA ILE A 657 33.24 -52.92 -9.96
C ILE A 657 34.12 -52.85 -11.20
N ALA A 658 35.22 -53.58 -11.12
CA ALA A 658 36.05 -54.02 -12.22
C ALA A 658 35.37 -55.15 -13.01
N SER A 659 35.84 -55.30 -14.26
CA SER A 659 35.46 -56.24 -15.34
C SER A 659 34.18 -55.94 -16.10
#